data_AF-A0A3D3CVW1-F1
#
_entry.id   AF-A0A3D3CVW1-F1
#
_cell.length_a   1.000
_cell.length_b   1.000
_cell.length_c   1.000
_cell.angle_alpha   90.00
_cell.angle_beta   90.00
_cell.angle_gamma   90.00
#
_symmetry.space_group_name_H-M   'P 1'
#
loop_
_entity.id
_entity.type
_entity.pdbx_description
1 polymer ?
#
loop_
_entity_poly.entity_id
_entity_poly.type
_entity_poly.pdbx_seq_one_letter_code
_entity_poly.pdbx_strand_id
1 'polypeptide(L)'
;MKPVLRLLTLVLFLSLSDSIFAANRYWVSAVASNWGNPANWSAVSGGPGGATVPGAADAVFFNNGGLGNCTIDGSGTILSISIAAGYTGTLFQGANNISIVNNAGFAGGRFTAGSGNITIGGNITFSGGLFTGGSGNITVGGTGSFTGGIFSGGAGNITFAGNFTLNGTAFTSSSGVLEFDRSSAFTSATFSNNNGTVRYNPTGNATISGISPTFNILEFKGNGYSFNMTSTGIIRVTKSLNLTGTSFYNLNTGTINVQGDISVTNTAAGCAGSALININGAGIQNFTGSSGAGLGALPRITINKASGSLNLFNFPSSSNTFNYIFGTVNAGSSTYCFTNGSASPYTISGSLGLNNIEFIANTNQTFTISAATTLTANGDLTMAGNKRIILNTGKINVNGNIFLTNTSTAGTGTATIYIVGAGNQAMDGTTIAISQNRLPNVTINKTGGTLTMKGNISVSRNWTYTSGTVDATGFNSTVAFGGNNLNVSSAGMSFYNVTVTANVITLLNSMTLNNNLAINAGRLAPGANTVQIAGNWDNYGTAGFTEATSTVNFIGSGLQTITTPGGENFTNLTVNNSGPGIQLNNNTTIATLFKMTLGNINLNGNTISLGVSIANNGTLNYAAGTMYGAGTFIRWFKNALIPNGSVNGLFPMGTATDYRPFYVSAPVAGPTTGGTIQVTYNDATTNTTTPTYPDGAATIQVRKDLNWAVATASGLAGGTYNLDVQGTGFGLIGAVSDLRLTLAASVVGLPGVNAGTTINPQVNRTGLTLANLNNSFYIGSINSVSTPLPITLISFTASVVNGEVLLYWTTAAEINNDYFTIQRSRDVAGWENIQKVPGAGNSSTDHTYSTKDQSPFTGISYYRLMQTDIDGKFTYSQVISVNLGNKLSEINLFPNPATDRVNILFNVSGKYEVALLNSNGQFMIHPVLINGLNTVLNVSELKSGIYFIRIRHDGIQETRKVLISR
;
A
#
# COMPACT_ATOMS: atom_id res chain seq x y z
N MET A 1 -50.29 1.07 64.62
CA MET A 1 -51.59 1.05 65.34
C MET A 1 -52.02 2.50 65.57
N LYS A 2 -53.32 2.79 65.39
CA LYS A 2 -54.06 4.10 65.32
C LYS A 2 -53.67 5.17 66.37
N PRO A 3 -53.91 6.51 66.19
CA PRO A 3 -55.20 7.18 65.81
C PRO A 3 -55.05 8.37 64.82
N VAL A 4 -56.01 8.98 64.10
CA VAL A 4 -57.47 9.28 64.14
C VAL A 4 -57.91 10.47 65.04
N LEU A 5 -58.29 11.58 64.36
CA LEU A 5 -59.15 12.74 64.75
C LEU A 5 -58.57 13.74 65.79
N ARG A 6 -58.73 15.08 65.71
CA ARG A 6 -59.83 15.93 65.19
C ARG A 6 -59.42 17.44 65.15
N LEU A 7 -60.25 18.26 64.46
CA LEU A 7 -60.49 19.73 64.57
C LEU A 7 -59.45 20.71 63.95
N LEU A 8 -59.79 21.79 63.23
CA LEU A 8 -61.01 22.61 63.16
C LEU A 8 -61.01 23.52 61.88
N THR A 9 -62.11 23.47 61.09
CA THR A 9 -62.89 24.50 60.34
C THR A 9 -62.21 25.81 59.84
N LEU A 10 -62.43 26.37 58.64
CA LEU A 10 -63.71 26.93 58.12
C LEU A 10 -63.57 27.55 56.68
N VAL A 11 -64.42 27.11 55.74
CA VAL A 11 -65.15 27.83 54.65
C VAL A 11 -64.41 28.66 53.57
N LEU A 12 -64.54 28.27 52.28
CA LEU A 12 -65.12 29.08 51.18
C LEU A 12 -65.21 28.27 49.85
N PHE A 13 -66.37 28.31 49.20
CA PHE A 13 -66.71 27.84 47.82
C PHE A 13 -66.38 26.40 47.41
N LEU A 14 -67.36 25.49 47.56
CA LEU A 14 -67.52 24.38 46.60
C LEU A 14 -68.04 24.99 45.29
N SER A 15 -67.16 25.20 44.32
CA SER A 15 -67.57 25.05 42.92
C SER A 15 -67.93 23.58 42.75
N LEU A 16 -69.21 23.28 42.54
CA LEU A 16 -69.61 22.09 41.79
C LEU A 16 -68.88 22.20 40.44
N SER A 17 -67.73 21.56 40.29
CA SER A 17 -67.22 21.23 38.97
C SER A 17 -68.24 20.25 38.42
N ASP A 18 -69.15 20.73 37.57
CA ASP A 18 -70.03 19.87 36.80
C ASP A 18 -69.17 18.75 36.22
N SER A 19 -69.49 17.53 36.62
CA SER A 19 -69.03 16.33 35.94
C SER A 19 -69.47 16.48 34.49
N ILE A 20 -68.55 16.86 33.59
CA ILE A 20 -68.85 17.00 32.17
C ILE A 20 -69.12 15.59 31.64
N PHE A 21 -70.38 15.16 31.70
CA PHE A 21 -70.82 13.91 31.10
C PHE A 21 -70.69 14.02 29.59
N ALA A 22 -70.04 13.04 28.97
CA ALA A 22 -69.97 12.92 27.53
C ALA A 22 -71.39 12.97 26.92
N ALA A 23 -71.62 13.88 25.99
CA ALA A 23 -72.92 14.02 25.34
C ALA A 23 -72.80 14.00 23.82
N ASN A 24 -73.85 13.50 23.17
CA ASN A 24 -74.01 13.64 21.72
C ASN A 24 -74.54 15.04 21.42
N ARG A 25 -73.93 15.71 20.44
CA ARG A 25 -74.29 17.05 19.99
C ARG A 25 -74.56 17.04 18.49
N TYR A 26 -75.77 17.38 18.11
CA TYR A 26 -76.24 17.40 16.73
C TYR A 26 -76.35 18.83 16.23
N TRP A 27 -75.78 19.11 15.06
CA TRP A 27 -75.98 20.38 14.36
C TRP A 27 -77.39 20.45 13.80
N VAL A 28 -78.18 21.43 14.23
CA VAL A 28 -79.60 21.60 13.85
C VAL A 28 -79.89 22.91 13.13
N SER A 29 -78.88 23.72 12.83
CA SER A 29 -79.07 24.99 12.13
C SER A 29 -79.52 24.76 10.67
N ALA A 30 -80.58 25.44 10.24
CA ALA A 30 -81.06 25.40 8.87
C ALA A 30 -80.38 26.44 7.94
N VAL A 31 -79.72 27.45 8.52
CA VAL A 31 -79.03 28.53 7.81
C VAL A 31 -77.55 28.57 8.21
N ALA A 32 -76.72 29.33 7.48
CA ALA A 32 -75.32 29.50 7.84
C ALA A 32 -75.18 30.14 9.23
N SER A 33 -74.38 29.54 10.10
CA SER A 33 -74.18 30.04 11.46
C SER A 33 -72.87 29.56 12.08
N ASN A 34 -72.58 30.03 13.29
CA ASN A 34 -71.33 29.79 13.98
C ASN A 34 -71.39 28.55 14.90
N TRP A 35 -70.26 27.83 15.00
CA TRP A 35 -70.07 26.71 15.90
C TRP A 35 -70.30 27.12 17.37
N GLY A 36 -69.82 28.30 17.77
CA GLY A 36 -69.93 28.81 19.14
C GLY A 36 -71.33 29.21 19.60
N ASN A 37 -72.37 29.14 18.74
CA ASN A 37 -73.72 29.52 19.11
C ASN A 37 -74.53 28.31 19.64
N PRO A 38 -74.92 28.27 20.94
CA PRO A 38 -75.69 27.17 21.53
C PRO A 38 -77.03 26.87 20.82
N ALA A 39 -77.64 27.87 20.18
CA ALA A 39 -78.89 27.69 19.44
C ALA A 39 -78.77 26.74 18.23
N ASN A 40 -77.55 26.47 17.77
CA ASN A 40 -77.29 25.56 16.65
C ASN A 40 -77.09 24.09 17.06
N TRP A 41 -77.06 23.80 18.37
CA TRP A 41 -76.78 22.47 18.91
C TRP A 41 -78.00 21.87 19.58
N SER A 42 -78.23 20.57 19.36
CA SER A 42 -79.26 19.77 20.04
C SER A 42 -78.68 18.50 20.65
N ALA A 43 -79.33 17.96 21.68
CA ALA A 43 -78.98 16.67 22.29
C ALA A 43 -79.50 15.47 21.48
N VAL A 44 -80.44 15.70 20.56
CA VAL A 44 -81.03 14.70 19.68
C VAL A 44 -81.04 15.20 18.23
N SER A 45 -80.93 14.29 17.28
CA SER A 45 -80.94 14.62 15.85
C SER A 45 -82.24 15.33 15.45
N GLY A 46 -82.15 16.52 14.84
CA GLY A 46 -83.31 17.30 14.40
C GLY A 46 -84.18 17.88 15.52
N GLY A 47 -83.73 17.80 16.78
CA GLY A 47 -84.43 18.38 17.92
C GLY A 47 -84.31 19.90 18.01
N PRO A 48 -84.97 20.54 19.00
CA PRO A 48 -84.83 21.97 19.23
C PRO A 48 -83.37 22.33 19.57
N GLY A 49 -82.95 23.50 19.13
CA GLY A 49 -81.65 24.09 19.46
C GLY A 49 -81.59 24.58 20.91
N GLY A 50 -80.38 24.73 21.46
CA GLY A 50 -80.14 25.22 22.83
C GLY A 50 -79.31 24.28 23.71
N ALA A 51 -78.75 23.20 23.16
CA ALA A 51 -77.76 22.40 23.87
C ALA A 51 -76.42 23.16 24.02
N THR A 52 -75.57 22.71 24.94
CA THR A 52 -74.24 23.31 25.13
C THR A 52 -73.39 23.15 23.87
N VAL A 53 -72.53 24.14 23.59
CA VAL A 53 -71.51 24.05 22.54
C VAL A 53 -70.61 22.83 22.84
N PRO A 54 -70.27 21.99 21.85
CA PRO A 54 -69.47 20.78 22.08
C PRO A 54 -68.10 21.06 22.68
N GLY A 55 -67.76 20.34 23.75
CA GLY A 55 -66.43 20.33 24.38
C GLY A 55 -65.69 18.99 24.21
N ALA A 56 -64.57 18.82 24.93
CA ALA A 56 -63.63 17.71 24.73
C ALA A 56 -64.22 16.31 24.97
N ALA A 57 -65.30 16.20 25.74
CA ALA A 57 -66.00 14.94 26.03
C ALA A 57 -67.17 14.66 25.06
N ASP A 58 -67.51 15.60 24.17
CA ASP A 58 -68.73 15.52 23.35
C ASP A 58 -68.48 14.97 21.95
N ALA A 59 -69.37 14.09 21.50
CA ALA A 59 -69.39 13.57 20.14
C ALA A 59 -70.28 14.46 19.25
N VAL A 60 -69.74 14.92 18.12
CA VAL A 60 -70.40 15.86 17.23
C VAL A 60 -70.94 15.17 15.99
N PHE A 61 -72.19 15.47 15.63
CA PHE A 61 -72.89 14.90 14.49
C PHE A 61 -73.47 15.99 13.58
N PHE A 62 -73.09 15.94 12.30
CA PHE A 62 -73.71 16.69 11.22
C PHE A 62 -74.50 15.71 10.37
N ASN A 63 -75.82 15.81 10.35
CA ASN A 63 -76.70 14.90 9.63
C ASN A 63 -77.86 15.65 8.96
N ASN A 64 -78.93 14.96 8.55
CA ASN A 64 -80.08 15.60 7.88
C ASN A 64 -80.93 16.50 8.81
N GLY A 65 -80.63 16.54 10.12
CA GLY A 65 -81.34 17.35 11.11
C GLY A 65 -81.01 18.84 11.07
N GLY A 66 -79.95 19.25 10.36
CA GLY A 66 -79.58 20.65 10.14
C GLY A 66 -78.61 20.76 8.97
N LEU A 67 -79.02 21.44 7.89
CA LEU A 67 -78.26 21.52 6.63
C LEU A 67 -77.47 22.83 6.46
N GLY A 68 -77.60 23.77 7.41
CA GLY A 68 -76.91 25.05 7.38
C GLY A 68 -75.39 24.90 7.44
N ASN A 69 -74.68 25.83 6.79
CA ASN A 69 -73.22 25.91 6.88
C ASN A 69 -72.78 26.22 8.32
N CYS A 70 -71.66 25.65 8.75
CA CYS A 70 -71.09 25.86 10.07
C CYS A 70 -69.73 26.55 9.95
N THR A 71 -69.60 27.75 10.50
CA THR A 71 -68.31 28.43 10.65
C THR A 71 -67.75 28.12 12.03
N ILE A 72 -66.58 27.50 12.07
CA ILE A 72 -65.83 27.24 13.31
C ILE A 72 -65.15 28.55 13.70
N ASP A 73 -65.75 29.26 14.64
CA ASP A 73 -65.38 30.61 15.06
C ASP A 73 -64.49 30.66 16.31
N GLY A 74 -64.06 29.50 16.82
CA GLY A 74 -63.07 29.38 17.88
C GLY A 74 -62.30 28.06 17.79
N SER A 75 -61.10 28.02 18.38
CA SER A 75 -60.33 26.79 18.51
C SER A 75 -60.96 25.89 19.58
N GLY A 76 -60.95 24.57 19.38
CA GLY A 76 -61.63 23.67 20.30
C GLY A 76 -61.21 22.21 20.18
N THR A 77 -61.49 21.47 21.25
CA THR A 77 -61.31 20.02 21.34
C THR A 77 -62.66 19.35 21.46
N ILE A 78 -62.89 18.28 20.69
CA ILE A 78 -64.10 17.43 20.75
C ILE A 78 -63.73 15.95 20.83
N LEU A 79 -64.66 15.11 21.29
CA LEU A 79 -64.41 13.67 21.41
C LEU A 79 -64.34 13.00 20.03
N SER A 80 -65.33 13.26 19.18
CA SER A 80 -65.41 12.72 17.81
C SER A 80 -66.24 13.64 16.92
N ILE A 81 -66.09 13.49 15.61
CA ILE A 81 -66.94 14.17 14.63
C ILE A 81 -67.44 13.17 13.58
N SER A 82 -68.71 13.26 13.23
CA SER A 82 -69.34 12.46 12.18
C SER A 82 -70.17 13.35 11.27
N ILE A 83 -69.75 13.47 10.01
CA ILE A 83 -70.50 14.16 8.96
C ILE A 83 -71.20 13.10 8.13
N ALA A 84 -72.47 12.85 8.43
CA ALA A 84 -73.27 11.81 7.78
C ALA A 84 -73.62 12.18 6.33
N ALA A 85 -73.92 11.17 5.51
CA ALA A 85 -74.25 11.34 4.08
C ALA A 85 -75.44 12.28 3.80
N GLY A 86 -76.36 12.40 4.76
CA GLY A 86 -77.53 13.30 4.66
C GLY A 86 -77.21 14.78 4.90
N TYR A 87 -76.02 15.14 5.37
CA TYR A 87 -75.61 16.54 5.53
C TYR A 87 -75.05 17.08 4.21
N THR A 88 -75.54 18.23 3.75
CA THR A 88 -75.12 18.85 2.47
C THR A 88 -74.44 20.21 2.65
N GLY A 89 -74.41 20.74 3.87
CA GLY A 89 -73.79 22.02 4.19
C GLY A 89 -72.26 21.98 4.17
N THR A 90 -71.65 23.15 4.42
CA THR A 90 -70.20 23.33 4.49
C THR A 90 -69.74 23.68 5.90
N LEU A 91 -68.73 22.98 6.42
CA LEU A 91 -67.97 23.36 7.60
C LEU A 91 -66.76 24.21 7.17
N PHE A 92 -66.63 25.41 7.71
CA PHE A 92 -65.50 26.32 7.48
C PHE A 92 -64.64 26.42 8.74
N GLN A 93 -63.39 25.99 8.67
CA GLN A 93 -62.46 26.03 9.82
C GLN A 93 -61.88 27.44 10.09
N GLY A 94 -61.48 28.14 9.04
CA GLY A 94 -60.71 29.38 9.16
C GLY A 94 -59.33 29.17 9.82
N ALA A 95 -58.92 30.10 10.70
CA ALA A 95 -57.62 30.04 11.38
C ALA A 95 -57.63 29.20 12.67
N ASN A 96 -58.75 28.59 13.02
CA ASN A 96 -58.95 27.93 14.30
C ASN A 96 -58.41 26.49 14.31
N ASN A 97 -57.73 26.13 15.39
CA ASN A 97 -57.25 24.76 15.61
C ASN A 97 -58.41 23.86 16.04
N ILE A 98 -58.49 22.67 15.46
CA ILE A 98 -59.48 21.65 15.79
C ILE A 98 -58.75 20.41 16.27
N SER A 99 -59.04 19.98 17.50
CA SER A 99 -58.54 18.71 18.04
C SER A 99 -59.70 17.73 18.25
N ILE A 100 -59.57 16.52 17.72
CA ILE A 100 -60.53 15.44 17.83
C ILE A 100 -59.84 14.32 18.59
N VAL A 101 -60.36 13.96 19.77
CA VAL A 101 -59.69 12.99 20.65
C VAL A 101 -59.71 11.57 20.05
N ASN A 102 -60.86 11.16 19.51
CA ASN A 102 -61.06 9.84 18.91
C ASN A 102 -61.16 9.94 17.38
N ASN A 103 -62.27 9.47 16.81
CA ASN A 103 -62.40 9.27 15.37
C ASN A 103 -63.09 10.44 14.68
N ALA A 104 -62.73 10.65 13.41
CA ALA A 104 -63.39 11.58 12.50
C ALA A 104 -63.97 10.82 11.30
N GLY A 105 -65.28 10.97 11.05
CA GLY A 105 -66.00 10.31 9.96
C GLY A 105 -66.60 11.31 8.98
N PHE A 106 -66.38 11.09 7.69
CA PHE A 106 -66.87 11.92 6.59
C PHE A 106 -67.60 11.03 5.57
N ALA A 107 -68.92 11.10 5.56
CA ALA A 107 -69.80 10.40 4.64
C ALA A 107 -70.61 11.37 3.74
N GLY A 108 -70.68 12.65 4.09
CA GLY A 108 -71.39 13.70 3.34
C GLY A 108 -70.79 15.09 3.58
N GLY A 109 -71.48 16.11 3.07
CA GLY A 109 -71.13 17.53 3.27
C GLY A 109 -69.82 17.97 2.63
N ARG A 110 -69.47 19.24 2.88
CA ARG A 110 -68.17 19.83 2.54
C ARG A 110 -67.44 20.26 3.80
N PHE A 111 -66.15 19.97 3.88
CA PHE A 111 -65.26 20.55 4.89
C PHE A 111 -64.21 21.41 4.17
N THR A 112 -64.12 22.69 4.54
CA THR A 112 -63.15 23.65 4.01
C THR A 112 -62.21 24.07 5.13
N ALA A 113 -61.02 23.47 5.14
CA ALA A 113 -59.96 23.77 6.08
C ALA A 113 -59.27 25.10 5.75
N GLY A 114 -58.76 25.78 6.78
CA GLY A 114 -58.04 27.05 6.64
C GLY A 114 -56.60 26.93 7.11
N SER A 115 -56.09 27.93 7.82
CA SER A 115 -54.71 27.95 8.32
C SER A 115 -54.54 27.29 9.69
N GLY A 116 -55.62 26.94 10.37
CA GLY A 116 -55.57 26.23 11.66
C GLY A 116 -55.22 24.75 11.50
N ASN A 117 -54.57 24.17 12.50
CA ASN A 117 -54.23 22.75 12.51
C ASN A 117 -55.46 21.88 12.81
N ILE A 118 -55.51 20.69 12.20
CA ILE A 118 -56.49 19.64 12.49
C ILE A 118 -55.74 18.44 13.08
N THR A 119 -56.05 18.09 14.31
CA THR A 119 -55.45 16.93 14.99
C THR A 119 -56.53 15.92 15.31
N ILE A 120 -56.34 14.66 14.92
CA ILE A 120 -57.27 13.55 15.15
C ILE A 120 -56.48 12.47 15.88
N GLY A 121 -56.82 12.17 17.13
CA GLY A 121 -56.13 11.17 17.94
C GLY A 121 -56.39 9.73 17.47
N GLY A 122 -57.60 9.47 16.94
CA GLY A 122 -58.02 8.17 16.43
C GLY A 122 -57.99 8.06 14.90
N ASN A 123 -58.91 7.27 14.35
CA ASN A 123 -59.00 6.99 12.92
C ASN A 123 -59.73 8.12 12.17
N ILE A 124 -59.36 8.32 10.91
CA ILE A 124 -60.14 9.11 9.97
C ILE A 124 -60.72 8.21 8.88
N THR A 125 -62.03 8.33 8.64
CA THR A 125 -62.74 7.55 7.62
C THR A 125 -63.48 8.48 6.67
N PHE A 126 -63.15 8.41 5.38
CA PHE A 126 -63.86 9.05 4.30
C PHE A 126 -64.63 8.00 3.49
N SER A 127 -65.95 7.95 3.65
CA SER A 127 -66.87 7.15 2.83
C SER A 127 -67.72 8.02 1.89
N GLY A 128 -67.59 9.34 1.94
CA GLY A 128 -68.29 10.31 1.09
C GLY A 128 -67.89 11.76 1.40
N GLY A 129 -68.58 12.73 0.79
CA GLY A 129 -68.34 14.17 1.00
C GLY A 129 -67.13 14.75 0.25
N LEU A 130 -66.88 16.05 0.49
CA LEU A 130 -65.79 16.81 -0.11
C LEU A 130 -64.94 17.49 0.98
N PHE A 131 -63.65 17.16 1.04
CA PHE A 131 -62.67 17.85 1.88
C PHE A 131 -61.76 18.73 1.03
N THR A 132 -61.69 20.02 1.37
CA THR A 132 -60.76 21.01 0.77
C THR A 132 -59.79 21.48 1.85
N GLY A 133 -58.53 21.10 1.72
CA GLY A 133 -57.45 21.43 2.64
C GLY A 133 -56.97 22.88 2.52
N GLY A 134 -56.45 23.42 3.61
CA GLY A 134 -55.86 24.76 3.70
C GLY A 134 -54.34 24.71 3.93
N SER A 135 -53.78 25.71 4.61
CA SER A 135 -52.35 25.78 4.94
C SER A 135 -51.99 25.19 6.32
N GLY A 136 -52.98 24.88 7.16
CA GLY A 136 -52.76 24.23 8.44
C GLY A 136 -52.40 22.75 8.31
N ASN A 137 -51.69 22.21 9.30
CA ASN A 137 -51.28 20.81 9.30
C ASN A 137 -52.44 19.89 9.71
N ILE A 138 -52.48 18.68 9.15
CA ILE A 138 -53.41 17.62 9.50
C ILE A 138 -52.61 16.46 10.11
N THR A 139 -52.94 16.06 11.34
CA THR A 139 -52.28 14.92 12.00
C THR A 139 -53.33 13.90 12.41
N VAL A 140 -53.13 12.66 12.01
CA VAL A 140 -54.02 11.53 12.33
C VAL A 140 -53.21 10.49 13.11
N GLY A 141 -53.56 10.30 14.38
CA GLY A 141 -52.93 9.32 15.28
C GLY A 141 -53.28 7.87 14.93
N GLY A 142 -54.46 7.63 14.35
CA GLY A 142 -54.93 6.32 13.92
C GLY A 142 -54.82 6.05 12.42
N THR A 143 -55.63 5.10 11.95
CA THR A 143 -55.70 4.69 10.55
C THR A 143 -56.47 5.70 9.70
N GLY A 144 -55.96 6.00 8.50
CA GLY A 144 -56.67 6.75 7.47
C GLY A 144 -57.30 5.81 6.44
N SER A 145 -58.63 5.82 6.32
CA SER A 145 -59.38 4.96 5.40
C SER A 145 -60.22 5.80 4.44
N PHE A 146 -59.93 5.74 3.15
CA PHE A 146 -60.59 6.52 2.10
C PHE A 146 -61.31 5.57 1.13
N THR A 147 -62.59 5.33 1.38
CA THR A 147 -63.46 4.44 0.61
C THR A 147 -64.51 5.15 -0.25
N GLY A 148 -64.81 6.42 0.03
CA GLY A 148 -65.72 7.28 -0.76
C GLY A 148 -65.43 8.79 -0.56
N GLY A 149 -65.94 9.64 -1.45
CA GLY A 149 -65.73 11.11 -1.41
C GLY A 149 -64.50 11.62 -2.18
N ILE A 150 -64.25 12.93 -2.07
CA ILE A 150 -63.09 13.63 -2.66
C ILE A 150 -62.30 14.31 -1.56
N PHE A 151 -61.00 14.04 -1.49
CA PHE A 151 -60.09 14.69 -0.55
C PHE A 151 -59.03 15.52 -1.29
N SER A 152 -58.88 16.79 -0.94
CA SER A 152 -57.78 17.65 -1.37
C SER A 152 -57.00 18.15 -0.17
N GLY A 153 -55.70 17.83 -0.09
CA GLY A 153 -54.88 18.03 1.10
C GLY A 153 -54.42 19.46 1.37
N GLY A 154 -54.57 20.39 0.41
CA GLY A 154 -54.11 21.76 0.57
C GLY A 154 -52.58 21.90 0.57
N ALA A 155 -52.06 22.84 1.37
CA ALA A 155 -50.63 23.16 1.44
C ALA A 155 -49.93 22.76 2.76
N GLY A 156 -50.69 22.54 3.84
CA GLY A 156 -50.12 22.11 5.13
C GLY A 156 -49.73 20.64 5.14
N ASN A 157 -48.83 20.23 6.04
CA ASN A 157 -48.39 18.83 6.11
C ASN A 157 -49.51 17.91 6.59
N ILE A 158 -49.54 16.68 6.09
CA ILE A 158 -50.49 15.64 6.48
C ILE A 158 -49.70 14.44 7.02
N THR A 159 -49.97 14.01 8.23
CA THR A 159 -49.30 12.85 8.84
C THR A 159 -50.32 11.78 9.24
N PHE A 160 -50.08 10.55 8.83
CA PHE A 160 -50.80 9.36 9.29
C PHE A 160 -49.87 8.49 10.13
N ALA A 161 -50.09 8.49 11.44
CA ALA A 161 -49.33 7.65 12.38
C ALA A 161 -49.76 6.17 12.31
N GLY A 162 -51.01 5.89 11.94
CA GLY A 162 -51.53 4.56 11.63
C GLY A 162 -51.40 4.18 10.16
N ASN A 163 -52.05 3.07 9.78
CA ASN A 163 -52.05 2.64 8.37
C ASN A 163 -52.86 3.60 7.50
N PHE A 164 -52.51 3.68 6.21
CA PHE A 164 -53.27 4.42 5.21
C PHE A 164 -53.84 3.45 4.17
N THR A 165 -55.13 3.60 3.86
CA THR A 165 -55.80 2.82 2.82
C THR A 165 -56.60 3.76 1.91
N LEU A 166 -56.31 3.69 0.62
CA LEU A 166 -57.01 4.43 -0.43
C LEU A 166 -57.69 3.45 -1.38
N ASN A 167 -59.02 3.33 -1.24
CA ASN A 167 -59.83 2.30 -1.88
C ASN A 167 -61.16 2.88 -2.45
N GLY A 168 -61.11 3.51 -3.63
CA GLY A 168 -62.32 3.89 -4.39
C GLY A 168 -62.55 5.39 -4.65
N THR A 169 -61.66 6.30 -4.23
CA THR A 169 -61.84 7.76 -4.25
C THR A 169 -60.77 8.54 -5.03
N ALA A 170 -60.98 9.86 -5.17
CA ALA A 170 -59.92 10.79 -5.56
C ALA A 170 -59.26 11.38 -4.31
N PHE A 171 -57.95 11.17 -4.16
CA PHE A 171 -57.14 11.74 -3.10
C PHE A 171 -56.04 12.61 -3.72
N THR A 172 -56.15 13.92 -3.54
CA THR A 172 -55.09 14.86 -3.85
C THR A 172 -54.29 15.12 -2.58
N SER A 173 -53.02 14.78 -2.60
CA SER A 173 -52.07 14.99 -1.50
C SER A 173 -51.93 16.47 -1.14
N SER A 174 -51.27 16.74 -0.02
CA SER A 174 -50.76 18.09 0.27
C SER A 174 -49.61 18.46 -0.68
N SER A 175 -49.46 19.76 -0.97
CA SER A 175 -48.26 20.32 -1.62
C SER A 175 -47.06 20.48 -0.67
N GLY A 176 -47.26 20.32 0.63
CA GLY A 176 -46.21 20.12 1.63
C GLY A 176 -45.75 18.66 1.68
N VAL A 177 -45.81 18.05 2.87
CA VAL A 177 -45.47 16.64 3.09
C VAL A 177 -46.72 15.83 3.42
N LEU A 178 -46.94 14.72 2.72
CA LEU A 178 -47.76 13.60 3.16
C LEU A 178 -46.87 12.52 3.77
N GLU A 179 -46.92 12.36 5.09
CA GLU A 179 -46.08 11.45 5.86
C GLU A 179 -46.87 10.21 6.31
N PHE A 180 -46.28 9.03 6.10
CA PHE A 180 -46.76 7.74 6.57
C PHE A 180 -45.77 7.14 7.58
N ASP A 181 -46.25 6.89 8.80
CA ASP A 181 -45.44 6.24 9.84
C ASP A 181 -45.64 4.72 9.88
N ARG A 182 -46.60 4.21 9.09
CA ARG A 182 -46.93 2.78 8.94
C ARG A 182 -47.23 2.43 7.48
N SER A 183 -47.93 1.33 7.24
CA SER A 183 -48.16 0.80 5.89
C SER A 183 -49.20 1.62 5.12
N SER A 184 -49.06 1.66 3.80
CA SER A 184 -49.97 2.36 2.88
C SER A 184 -50.46 1.41 1.77
N ALA A 185 -51.76 1.41 1.49
CA ALA A 185 -52.37 0.60 0.44
C ALA A 185 -53.12 1.48 -0.58
N PHE A 186 -52.74 1.40 -1.86
CA PHE A 186 -53.32 2.17 -2.98
C PHE A 186 -54.08 1.24 -3.94
N THR A 187 -55.35 0.92 -3.69
CA THR A 187 -56.00 -0.24 -4.35
C THR A 187 -56.73 0.05 -5.65
N SER A 188 -57.50 1.14 -5.76
CA SER A 188 -58.42 1.35 -6.89
C SER A 188 -58.69 2.83 -7.25
N ALA A 189 -57.96 3.75 -6.63
CA ALA A 189 -58.31 5.15 -6.53
C ALA A 189 -57.31 6.09 -7.23
N THR A 190 -57.75 7.31 -7.60
CA THR A 190 -56.87 8.30 -8.22
C THR A 190 -56.09 9.04 -7.15
N PHE A 191 -54.77 8.78 -7.07
CA PHE A 191 -53.86 9.54 -6.22
C PHE A 191 -53.21 10.68 -7.03
N SER A 192 -53.41 11.92 -6.61
CA SER A 192 -52.76 13.10 -7.19
C SER A 192 -51.75 13.69 -6.20
N ASN A 193 -50.58 14.05 -6.71
CA ASN A 193 -49.42 14.42 -5.88
C ASN A 193 -49.45 15.85 -5.32
N ASN A 194 -50.20 16.75 -5.96
CA ASN A 194 -50.22 18.18 -5.62
C ASN A 194 -48.81 18.83 -5.52
N ASN A 195 -47.84 18.35 -6.29
CA ASN A 195 -46.43 18.77 -6.24
C ASN A 195 -45.69 18.57 -4.90
N GLY A 196 -46.30 17.90 -3.91
CA GLY A 196 -45.71 17.67 -2.60
C GLY A 196 -44.75 16.49 -2.52
N THR A 197 -44.29 16.23 -1.29
CA THR A 197 -43.46 15.08 -0.92
C THR A 197 -44.29 14.02 -0.22
N VAL A 198 -44.21 12.77 -0.68
CA VAL A 198 -44.67 11.62 0.07
C VAL A 198 -43.49 11.03 0.83
N ARG A 199 -43.55 11.06 2.16
CA ARG A 199 -42.50 10.54 3.04
C ARG A 199 -42.96 9.29 3.76
N TYR A 200 -42.11 8.28 3.78
CA TYR A 200 -42.21 7.17 4.73
C TYR A 200 -41.18 7.38 5.85
N ASN A 201 -41.67 7.60 7.07
CA ASN A 201 -40.87 7.84 8.28
C ASN A 201 -41.27 6.86 9.39
N PRO A 202 -41.24 5.54 9.13
CA PRO A 202 -42.02 4.62 9.92
C PRO A 202 -41.43 4.34 11.29
N THR A 203 -42.30 3.97 12.23
CA THR A 203 -41.97 3.51 13.59
C THR A 203 -41.85 1.97 13.68
N GLY A 204 -41.84 1.31 12.53
CA GLY A 204 -41.78 -0.14 12.34
C GLY A 204 -41.58 -0.46 10.86
N ASN A 205 -41.62 -1.73 10.48
CA ASN A 205 -41.60 -2.08 9.05
C ASN A 205 -42.86 -1.54 8.36
N ALA A 206 -42.68 -0.91 7.19
CA ALA A 206 -43.78 -0.35 6.40
C ALA A 206 -43.92 -1.10 5.07
N THR A 207 -45.15 -1.31 4.65
CA THR A 207 -45.46 -1.92 3.36
C THR A 207 -46.21 -0.92 2.47
N ILE A 208 -45.77 -0.81 1.21
CA ILE A 208 -46.46 -0.10 0.14
C ILE A 208 -47.11 -1.15 -0.77
N SER A 209 -48.44 -1.18 -0.81
CA SER A 209 -49.21 -2.17 -1.57
C SER A 209 -50.25 -1.52 -2.48
N GLY A 210 -50.86 -2.33 -3.36
CA GLY A 210 -51.87 -1.88 -4.33
C GLY A 210 -51.32 -1.61 -5.74
N ILE A 211 -52.07 -0.90 -6.58
CA ILE A 211 -51.76 -0.72 -8.01
C ILE A 211 -50.93 0.54 -8.29
N SER A 212 -49.67 0.35 -8.68
CA SER A 212 -48.79 1.32 -9.37
C SER A 212 -48.92 2.81 -8.98
N PRO A 213 -48.75 3.19 -7.69
CA PRO A 213 -48.87 4.59 -7.29
C PRO A 213 -47.79 5.44 -8.00
N THR A 214 -48.17 6.67 -8.36
CA THR A 214 -47.26 7.67 -8.93
C THR A 214 -47.02 8.76 -7.91
N PHE A 215 -45.77 8.98 -7.54
CA PHE A 215 -45.32 9.99 -6.60
C PHE A 215 -44.56 11.11 -7.31
N ASN A 216 -44.74 12.35 -6.87
CA ASN A 216 -43.95 13.47 -7.36
C ASN A 216 -42.54 13.44 -6.74
N ILE A 217 -42.47 13.66 -5.43
CA ILE A 217 -41.28 13.39 -4.62
C ILE A 217 -41.60 12.24 -3.69
N LEU A 218 -40.78 11.19 -3.69
CA LEU A 218 -40.88 10.06 -2.78
C LEU A 218 -39.66 10.06 -1.86
N GLU A 219 -39.88 10.11 -0.56
CA GLU A 219 -38.83 10.08 0.46
C GLU A 219 -38.94 8.83 1.34
N PHE A 220 -37.84 8.09 1.48
CA PHE A 220 -37.68 7.08 2.52
C PHE A 220 -36.65 7.57 3.55
N LYS A 221 -37.07 7.69 4.80
CA LYS A 221 -36.20 8.13 5.89
C LYS A 221 -35.62 6.92 6.62
N GLY A 222 -34.30 6.77 6.56
CA GLY A 222 -33.56 5.68 7.20
C GLY A 222 -33.57 5.81 8.72
N ASN A 223 -34.49 5.07 9.34
CA ASN A 223 -34.70 5.01 10.79
C ASN A 223 -34.46 3.61 11.39
N GLY A 224 -33.81 2.69 10.65
CA GLY A 224 -33.57 1.32 11.12
C GLY A 224 -34.67 0.31 10.80
N TYR A 225 -35.62 0.66 9.92
CA TYR A 225 -36.72 -0.21 9.52
C TYR A 225 -36.68 -0.57 8.04
N SER A 226 -37.42 -1.62 7.69
CA SER A 226 -37.55 -2.09 6.31
C SER A 226 -38.79 -1.50 5.64
N PHE A 227 -38.66 -1.18 4.36
CA PHE A 227 -39.73 -0.74 3.46
C PHE A 227 -39.97 -1.84 2.44
N ASN A 228 -41.16 -2.43 2.46
CA ASN A 228 -41.54 -3.52 1.56
C ASN A 228 -42.46 -2.99 0.47
N MET A 229 -42.12 -3.22 -0.79
CA MET A 229 -42.96 -2.83 -1.92
C MET A 229 -43.59 -4.09 -2.50
N THR A 230 -44.88 -4.28 -2.19
CA THR A 230 -45.71 -5.39 -2.67
C THR A 230 -46.79 -4.90 -3.63
N SER A 231 -46.63 -3.70 -4.19
CA SER A 231 -47.53 -3.18 -5.20
C SER A 231 -47.59 -4.15 -6.39
N THR A 232 -48.81 -4.40 -6.89
CA THR A 232 -49.05 -5.29 -8.05
C THR A 232 -48.56 -4.69 -9.37
N GLY A 233 -48.06 -3.45 -9.35
CA GLY A 233 -47.32 -2.86 -10.45
C GLY A 233 -46.22 -1.91 -9.96
N ILE A 234 -45.79 -1.01 -10.84
CA ILE A 234 -44.57 -0.21 -10.66
C ILE A 234 -44.88 1.11 -9.94
N ILE A 235 -44.16 1.39 -8.85
CA ILE A 235 -44.16 2.71 -8.23
C ILE A 235 -43.41 3.68 -9.15
N ARG A 236 -44.05 4.78 -9.55
CA ARG A 236 -43.40 5.80 -10.40
C ARG A 236 -43.02 7.03 -9.57
N VAL A 237 -41.84 7.58 -9.80
CA VAL A 237 -41.36 8.81 -9.15
C VAL A 237 -40.99 9.83 -10.21
N THR A 238 -41.76 10.91 -10.31
CA THR A 238 -41.67 11.85 -11.46
C THR A 238 -40.67 12.99 -11.26
N LYS A 239 -40.36 13.37 -10.01
CA LYS A 239 -39.46 14.51 -9.71
C LYS A 239 -38.23 14.12 -8.91
N SER A 240 -38.37 13.44 -7.77
CA SER A 240 -37.18 13.02 -6.99
C SER A 240 -37.46 11.81 -6.09
N LEU A 241 -36.55 10.84 -6.11
CA LEU A 241 -36.45 9.80 -5.09
C LEU A 241 -35.38 10.21 -4.07
N ASN A 242 -35.79 10.40 -2.81
CA ASN A 242 -34.93 10.86 -1.72
C ASN A 242 -34.74 9.77 -0.67
N LEU A 243 -33.50 9.40 -0.37
CA LEU A 243 -33.17 8.52 0.75
C LEU A 243 -32.38 9.31 1.79
N THR A 244 -33.01 9.55 2.94
CA THR A 244 -32.51 10.46 3.97
C THR A 244 -32.28 9.71 5.29
N GLY A 245 -31.83 10.42 6.34
CA GLY A 245 -31.63 9.85 7.68
C GLY A 245 -30.21 9.36 7.95
N THR A 246 -29.97 8.85 9.16
CA THR A 246 -28.63 8.46 9.64
C THR A 246 -28.55 6.98 10.02
N SER A 247 -29.66 6.26 9.96
CA SER A 247 -29.75 4.83 10.29
C SER A 247 -29.95 4.00 9.04
N PHE A 248 -29.63 2.70 9.14
CA PHE A 248 -29.79 1.77 8.02
C PHE A 248 -31.25 1.69 7.57
N TYR A 249 -31.45 1.33 6.30
CA TYR A 249 -32.75 0.98 5.75
C TYR A 249 -32.64 -0.23 4.83
N ASN A 250 -33.76 -0.92 4.64
CA ASN A 250 -33.89 -1.95 3.62
C ASN A 250 -35.04 -1.60 2.66
N LEU A 251 -34.74 -1.45 1.36
CA LEU A 251 -35.77 -1.35 0.33
C LEU A 251 -35.98 -2.74 -0.28
N ASN A 252 -37.07 -3.40 0.10
CA ASN A 252 -37.36 -4.78 -0.24
C ASN A 252 -38.46 -4.90 -1.30
N THR A 253 -38.28 -5.86 -2.20
CA THR A 253 -39.24 -6.27 -3.24
C THR A 253 -39.71 -5.14 -4.17
N GLY A 254 -40.49 -5.45 -5.20
CA GLY A 254 -41.08 -4.45 -6.08
C GLY A 254 -40.10 -3.67 -6.97
N THR A 255 -40.62 -2.66 -7.66
CA THR A 255 -39.87 -1.80 -8.58
C THR A 255 -40.29 -0.35 -8.42
N ILE A 256 -39.30 0.54 -8.32
CA ILE A 256 -39.46 1.99 -8.39
C ILE A 256 -38.89 2.45 -9.73
N ASN A 257 -39.74 2.94 -10.64
CA ASN A 257 -39.32 3.65 -11.83
C ASN A 257 -39.07 5.12 -11.46
N VAL A 258 -37.81 5.51 -11.45
CA VAL A 258 -37.42 6.89 -11.19
C VAL A 258 -37.26 7.62 -12.53
N GLN A 259 -38.19 8.54 -12.78
CA GLN A 259 -38.20 9.41 -13.95
C GLN A 259 -37.57 10.79 -13.67
N GLY A 260 -37.47 11.18 -12.40
CA GLY A 260 -36.79 12.39 -11.93
C GLY A 260 -35.41 12.11 -11.30
N ASP A 261 -34.97 12.99 -10.41
CA ASP A 261 -33.66 12.88 -9.76
C ASP A 261 -33.62 11.79 -8.67
N ILE A 262 -32.41 11.39 -8.29
CA ILE A 262 -32.12 10.53 -7.14
C ILE A 262 -31.19 11.31 -6.21
N SER A 263 -31.60 11.47 -4.96
CA SER A 263 -30.81 12.11 -3.91
C SER A 263 -30.66 11.19 -2.72
N VAL A 264 -29.43 10.79 -2.42
CA VAL A 264 -29.08 9.97 -1.27
C VAL A 264 -28.29 10.83 -0.31
N THR A 265 -28.91 11.26 0.78
CA THR A 265 -28.23 11.94 1.89
C THR A 265 -28.10 11.05 3.11
N ASN A 266 -28.55 9.80 3.02
CA ASN A 266 -28.41 8.84 4.10
C ASN A 266 -26.93 8.52 4.37
N THR A 267 -26.52 8.59 5.63
CA THR A 267 -25.12 8.41 6.04
C THR A 267 -24.84 7.05 6.68
N ALA A 268 -25.81 6.12 6.68
CA ALA A 268 -25.62 4.79 7.26
C ALA A 268 -24.87 3.87 6.31
N ALA A 269 -23.95 3.08 6.88
CA ALA A 269 -23.33 1.96 6.19
C ALA A 269 -24.25 0.72 6.26
N GLY A 270 -24.20 -0.14 5.22
CA GLY A 270 -24.89 -1.43 5.22
C GLY A 270 -26.37 -1.41 4.81
N CYS A 271 -26.86 -0.32 4.21
CA CYS A 271 -28.19 -0.30 3.60
C CYS A 271 -28.32 -1.38 2.50
N ALA A 272 -29.44 -2.09 2.49
CA ALA A 272 -29.63 -3.28 1.66
C ALA A 272 -31.04 -3.39 1.08
N GLY A 273 -31.36 -4.59 0.58
CA GLY A 273 -32.68 -4.96 0.10
C GLY A 273 -32.67 -5.56 -1.30
N SER A 274 -33.86 -5.89 -1.79
CA SER A 274 -34.10 -6.59 -3.06
C SER A 274 -34.95 -5.81 -4.05
N ALA A 275 -35.39 -4.60 -3.69
CA ALA A 275 -36.13 -3.73 -4.60
C ALA A 275 -35.29 -3.33 -5.81
N LEU A 276 -35.97 -3.14 -6.94
CA LEU A 276 -35.35 -2.59 -8.14
C LEU A 276 -35.59 -1.08 -8.23
N ILE A 277 -34.51 -0.31 -8.24
CA ILE A 277 -34.50 1.09 -8.65
C ILE A 277 -34.18 1.14 -10.14
N ASN A 278 -35.19 1.44 -10.96
CA ASN A 278 -35.05 1.53 -12.40
C ASN A 278 -35.01 3.00 -12.82
N ILE A 279 -33.84 3.45 -13.26
CA ILE A 279 -33.58 4.84 -13.68
C ILE A 279 -33.85 4.93 -15.18
N ASN A 280 -35.00 5.52 -15.53
CA ASN A 280 -35.54 5.48 -16.90
C ASN A 280 -36.25 6.76 -17.35
N GLY A 281 -35.94 7.90 -16.73
CA GLY A 281 -36.48 9.20 -17.13
C GLY A 281 -35.95 9.67 -18.49
N ALA A 282 -36.83 10.26 -19.30
CA ALA A 282 -36.51 10.75 -20.65
C ALA A 282 -35.67 12.04 -20.67
N GLY A 283 -35.68 12.81 -19.58
CA GLY A 283 -34.90 14.03 -19.42
C GLY A 283 -33.51 13.81 -18.81
N ILE A 284 -32.83 14.91 -18.49
CA ILE A 284 -31.64 14.88 -17.63
C ILE A 284 -32.08 14.43 -16.23
N GLN A 285 -31.35 13.47 -15.66
CA GLN A 285 -31.51 13.03 -14.28
C GLN A 285 -30.17 13.19 -13.55
N ASN A 286 -30.23 13.61 -12.31
CA ASN A 286 -29.09 13.64 -11.40
C ASN A 286 -29.20 12.47 -10.42
N PHE A 287 -28.11 11.72 -10.25
CA PHE A 287 -27.96 10.78 -9.13
C PHE A 287 -26.84 11.29 -8.23
N THR A 288 -27.26 11.96 -7.16
CA THR A 288 -26.40 12.46 -6.11
C THR A 288 -26.30 11.42 -5.01
N GLY A 289 -25.13 10.79 -4.90
CA GLY A 289 -24.82 9.90 -3.80
C GLY A 289 -24.54 10.64 -2.50
N SER A 290 -24.35 9.85 -1.44
CA SER A 290 -24.05 10.38 -0.10
C SER A 290 -22.69 11.09 -0.04
N SER A 291 -22.39 11.71 1.09
CA SER A 291 -21.14 12.45 1.31
C SER A 291 -19.91 11.57 1.50
N GLY A 292 -20.08 10.25 1.68
CA GLY A 292 -18.99 9.29 1.83
C GLY A 292 -19.22 7.99 1.07
N ALA A 293 -18.12 7.30 0.78
CA ALA A 293 -18.11 6.06 0.00
C ALA A 293 -18.96 4.95 0.63
N GLY A 294 -19.83 4.33 -0.17
CA GLY A 294 -20.66 3.19 0.23
C GLY A 294 -21.82 3.51 1.19
N LEU A 295 -22.00 4.76 1.61
CA LEU A 295 -23.09 5.16 2.51
C LEU A 295 -24.42 5.30 1.77
N GLY A 296 -25.52 4.91 2.41
CA GLY A 296 -26.86 5.00 1.82
C GLY A 296 -27.01 4.19 0.53
N ALA A 297 -26.29 3.08 0.40
CA ALA A 297 -26.29 2.28 -0.83
C ALA A 297 -27.71 1.84 -1.21
N LEU A 298 -28.05 2.03 -2.48
CA LEU A 298 -29.30 1.54 -3.07
C LEU A 298 -29.21 0.03 -3.30
N PRO A 299 -30.34 -0.70 -3.28
CA PRO A 299 -30.36 -2.14 -3.55
C PRO A 299 -30.07 -2.44 -5.03
N ARG A 300 -31.00 -3.05 -5.77
CA ARG A 300 -30.76 -3.35 -7.19
C ARG A 300 -30.94 -2.07 -8.00
N ILE A 301 -30.01 -1.78 -8.89
CA ILE A 301 -30.10 -0.64 -9.80
C ILE A 301 -30.14 -1.13 -11.23
N THR A 302 -31.01 -0.55 -12.03
CA THR A 302 -30.95 -0.63 -13.48
C THR A 302 -30.91 0.77 -14.07
N ILE A 303 -29.89 1.06 -14.88
CA ILE A 303 -29.82 2.26 -15.71
C ILE A 303 -30.33 1.86 -17.10
N ASN A 304 -31.50 2.39 -17.46
CA ASN A 304 -32.19 2.11 -18.70
C ASN A 304 -32.72 3.41 -19.31
N LYS A 305 -31.79 4.26 -19.76
CA LYS A 305 -32.08 5.61 -20.22
C LYS A 305 -32.21 5.66 -21.75
N ALA A 306 -33.45 5.55 -22.24
CA ALA A 306 -33.75 5.59 -23.67
C ALA A 306 -33.52 6.96 -24.31
N SER A 307 -33.58 8.02 -23.51
CA SER A 307 -33.28 9.39 -23.88
C SER A 307 -32.74 10.15 -22.67
N GLY A 308 -32.16 11.33 -22.92
CA GLY A 308 -31.52 12.15 -21.89
C GLY A 308 -30.21 11.57 -21.38
N SER A 309 -29.71 12.14 -20.28
CA SER A 309 -28.48 11.71 -19.60
C SER A 309 -28.68 11.47 -18.11
N LEU A 310 -27.80 10.67 -17.51
CA LEU A 310 -27.66 10.53 -16.06
C LEU A 310 -26.37 11.19 -15.61
N ASN A 311 -26.45 12.23 -14.80
CA ASN A 311 -25.28 12.86 -14.18
C ASN A 311 -25.04 12.24 -12.81
N LEU A 312 -23.79 11.88 -12.50
CA LEU A 312 -23.40 11.30 -11.22
C LEU A 312 -22.65 12.32 -10.36
N PHE A 313 -22.99 12.39 -9.07
CA PHE A 313 -22.34 13.30 -8.11
C PHE A 313 -21.99 12.58 -6.79
N ASN A 314 -20.91 13.01 -6.14
CA ASN A 314 -20.41 12.46 -4.86
C ASN A 314 -20.12 10.95 -4.92
N PHE A 315 -20.77 10.16 -4.06
CA PHE A 315 -20.57 8.71 -3.91
C PHE A 315 -21.83 7.87 -4.21
N PRO A 316 -22.33 7.83 -5.47
CA PRO A 316 -23.45 6.96 -5.82
C PRO A 316 -23.08 5.52 -5.52
N SER A 317 -23.94 4.81 -4.78
CA SER A 317 -23.59 3.52 -4.20
C SER A 317 -24.68 2.49 -4.43
N SER A 318 -24.28 1.25 -4.73
CA SER A 318 -25.18 0.10 -4.81
C SER A 318 -24.69 -1.07 -3.97
N SER A 319 -25.63 -1.75 -3.32
CA SER A 319 -25.44 -2.93 -2.46
C SER A 319 -26.02 -4.20 -3.07
N ASN A 320 -26.49 -4.17 -4.32
CA ASN A 320 -27.04 -5.35 -4.99
C ASN A 320 -26.85 -5.19 -6.51
N THR A 321 -27.30 -6.19 -7.27
CA THR A 321 -27.17 -6.28 -8.73
C THR A 321 -27.31 -4.93 -9.43
N PHE A 322 -26.27 -4.60 -10.20
CA PHE A 322 -26.18 -3.40 -11.01
C PHE A 322 -26.26 -3.79 -12.48
N ASN A 323 -27.19 -3.17 -13.21
CA ASN A 323 -27.36 -3.41 -14.62
C ASN A 323 -27.35 -2.07 -15.39
N TYR A 324 -26.43 -1.94 -16.33
CA TYR A 324 -26.45 -0.89 -17.34
C TYR A 324 -26.93 -1.48 -18.67
N ILE A 325 -28.09 -1.02 -19.15
CA ILE A 325 -28.67 -1.51 -20.41
C ILE A 325 -28.24 -0.61 -21.57
N PHE A 326 -28.57 0.68 -21.51
CA PHE A 326 -28.14 1.72 -22.46
C PHE A 326 -28.40 3.12 -21.90
N GLY A 327 -27.84 4.12 -22.58
CA GLY A 327 -28.05 5.54 -22.31
C GLY A 327 -26.76 6.28 -21.95
N THR A 328 -26.81 7.61 -21.96
CA THR A 328 -25.64 8.45 -21.65
C THR A 328 -25.48 8.63 -20.14
N VAL A 329 -24.31 8.27 -19.60
CA VAL A 329 -23.95 8.49 -18.20
C VAL A 329 -22.77 9.44 -18.15
N ASN A 330 -22.97 10.60 -17.52
CA ASN A 330 -21.95 11.60 -17.28
C ASN A 330 -21.43 11.40 -15.86
N ALA A 331 -20.27 10.75 -15.72
CA ALA A 331 -19.75 10.39 -14.40
C ALA A 331 -19.19 11.58 -13.61
N GLY A 332 -18.94 12.74 -14.25
CA GLY A 332 -18.42 13.93 -13.59
C GLY A 332 -17.16 13.64 -12.77
N SER A 333 -17.09 14.15 -11.54
CA SER A 333 -16.03 13.85 -10.57
C SER A 333 -16.44 12.80 -9.53
N SER A 334 -17.49 12.02 -9.80
CA SER A 334 -18.04 11.07 -8.82
C SER A 334 -17.13 9.86 -8.58
N THR A 335 -17.38 9.18 -7.47
CA THR A 335 -16.87 7.83 -7.19
C THR A 335 -18.05 6.90 -7.05
N TYR A 336 -18.21 5.96 -7.99
CA TYR A 336 -19.29 4.98 -7.89
C TYR A 336 -18.83 3.81 -7.02
N CYS A 337 -19.60 3.51 -5.97
CA CYS A 337 -19.24 2.48 -4.99
C CYS A 337 -20.10 1.21 -5.17
N PHE A 338 -19.44 0.07 -5.38
CA PHE A 338 -20.03 -1.26 -5.23
C PHE A 338 -19.72 -1.76 -3.82
N THR A 339 -20.73 -1.86 -2.96
CA THR A 339 -20.53 -2.12 -1.52
C THR A 339 -21.27 -3.36 -1.03
N ASN A 340 -21.14 -3.62 0.27
CA ASN A 340 -21.80 -4.66 1.05
C ASN A 340 -23.25 -4.91 0.61
N GLY A 341 -23.54 -6.15 0.21
CA GLY A 341 -24.85 -6.54 -0.26
C GLY A 341 -25.40 -7.81 0.37
N SER A 342 -26.72 -8.01 0.25
CA SER A 342 -27.39 -9.26 0.60
C SER A 342 -27.40 -10.27 -0.56
N ALA A 343 -27.04 -9.85 -1.77
CA ALA A 343 -27.04 -10.73 -2.94
C ALA A 343 -25.80 -11.62 -3.01
N SER A 344 -26.04 -12.89 -3.33
CA SER A 344 -25.01 -13.89 -3.61
C SER A 344 -25.40 -14.66 -4.89
N PRO A 345 -24.75 -14.41 -6.04
CA PRO A 345 -23.72 -13.40 -6.28
C PRO A 345 -24.30 -11.99 -6.56
N TYR A 346 -23.57 -10.94 -6.16
CA TYR A 346 -23.78 -9.57 -6.65
C TYR A 346 -23.33 -9.52 -8.11
N THR A 347 -24.24 -9.30 -9.06
CA THR A 347 -23.91 -9.22 -10.49
C THR A 347 -23.76 -7.77 -10.97
N ILE A 348 -22.72 -7.49 -11.76
CA ILE A 348 -22.51 -6.22 -12.45
C ILE A 348 -22.50 -6.50 -13.96
N SER A 349 -23.40 -5.85 -14.69
CA SER A 349 -23.64 -6.11 -16.11
C SER A 349 -23.79 -4.82 -16.90
N GLY A 350 -23.33 -4.84 -18.16
CA GLY A 350 -23.33 -3.69 -19.06
C GLY A 350 -22.02 -2.91 -19.01
N SER A 351 -21.37 -2.74 -20.17
CA SER A 351 -20.10 -2.01 -20.25
C SER A 351 -20.32 -0.52 -20.08
N LEU A 352 -19.64 0.08 -19.10
CA LEU A 352 -19.87 1.47 -18.69
C LEU A 352 -18.56 2.13 -18.22
N GLY A 353 -18.37 3.39 -18.62
CA GLY A 353 -17.33 4.26 -18.08
C GLY A 353 -17.83 5.06 -16.89
N LEU A 354 -17.08 5.03 -15.80
CA LEU A 354 -17.29 5.79 -14.57
C LEU A 354 -16.05 6.65 -14.31
N ASN A 355 -16.15 7.66 -13.46
CA ASN A 355 -14.99 8.48 -13.10
C ASN A 355 -14.08 7.67 -12.17
N ASN A 356 -14.40 7.58 -10.88
CA ASN A 356 -13.73 6.63 -9.99
C ASN A 356 -14.64 5.43 -9.71
N ILE A 357 -14.05 4.26 -9.48
CA ILE A 357 -14.76 3.04 -9.08
C ILE A 357 -14.20 2.56 -7.75
N GLU A 358 -15.07 2.26 -6.80
CA GLU A 358 -14.68 1.70 -5.52
C GLU A 358 -15.42 0.40 -5.22
N PHE A 359 -14.68 -0.68 -4.95
CA PHE A 359 -15.21 -1.93 -4.43
C PHE A 359 -14.98 -1.99 -2.91
N ILE A 360 -16.05 -2.03 -2.13
CA ILE A 360 -16.02 -1.98 -0.67
C ILE A 360 -16.57 -3.29 -0.09
N ALA A 361 -15.82 -3.93 0.80
CA ALA A 361 -16.29 -5.11 1.53
C ALA A 361 -16.01 -5.01 3.03
N ASN A 362 -17.05 -4.70 3.81
CA ASN A 362 -17.08 -4.84 5.28
C ASN A 362 -17.73 -6.17 5.74
N THR A 363 -18.20 -6.96 4.79
CA THR A 363 -18.73 -8.33 4.87
C THR A 363 -18.12 -9.09 3.69
N ASN A 364 -18.00 -10.41 3.76
CA ASN A 364 -17.43 -11.18 2.64
C ASN A 364 -18.29 -10.98 1.40
N GLN A 365 -17.72 -10.42 0.33
CA GLN A 365 -18.47 -10.03 -0.86
C GLN A 365 -17.86 -10.63 -2.12
N THR A 366 -18.74 -11.18 -2.95
CA THR A 366 -18.43 -11.58 -4.32
C THR A 366 -19.13 -10.63 -5.28
N PHE A 367 -18.35 -9.93 -6.08
CA PHE A 367 -18.80 -9.12 -7.21
C PHE A 367 -18.51 -9.88 -8.49
N THR A 368 -19.56 -10.32 -9.17
CA THR A 368 -19.48 -11.01 -10.46
C THR A 368 -19.72 -10.00 -11.57
N ILE A 369 -18.65 -9.58 -12.25
CA ILE A 369 -18.72 -8.74 -13.44
C ILE A 369 -18.99 -9.68 -14.61
N SER A 370 -20.12 -9.56 -15.28
CA SER A 370 -20.49 -10.47 -16.38
C SER A 370 -19.38 -10.56 -17.43
N ALA A 371 -19.15 -11.74 -18.00
CA ALA A 371 -17.97 -12.00 -18.84
C ALA A 371 -17.80 -11.03 -20.02
N ALA A 372 -18.90 -10.58 -20.64
CA ALA A 372 -18.90 -9.61 -21.74
C ALA A 372 -18.81 -8.14 -21.28
N THR A 373 -18.83 -7.88 -19.97
CA THR A 373 -18.84 -6.53 -19.39
C THR A 373 -17.42 -6.00 -19.19
N THR A 374 -17.20 -4.77 -19.67
CA THR A 374 -16.03 -3.95 -19.38
C THR A 374 -16.45 -2.75 -18.54
N LEU A 375 -16.06 -2.73 -17.26
CA LEU A 375 -16.12 -1.53 -16.45
C LEU A 375 -14.87 -0.69 -16.71
N THR A 376 -15.01 0.61 -16.89
CA THR A 376 -13.87 1.52 -17.08
C THR A 376 -13.87 2.57 -15.99
N ALA A 377 -12.83 2.60 -15.17
CA ALA A 377 -12.50 3.72 -14.29
C ALA A 377 -11.66 4.73 -15.09
N ASN A 378 -12.27 5.86 -15.45
CA ASN A 378 -11.59 6.94 -16.16
C ASN A 378 -10.58 7.68 -15.26
N GLY A 379 -10.86 7.71 -13.96
CA GLY A 379 -9.95 8.05 -12.87
C GLY A 379 -9.53 6.80 -12.12
N ASP A 380 -9.71 6.79 -10.81
CA ASP A 380 -9.10 5.82 -9.90
C ASP A 380 -9.96 4.56 -9.69
N LEU A 381 -9.28 3.44 -9.43
CA LEU A 381 -9.86 2.20 -8.91
C LEU A 381 -9.42 2.02 -7.45
N THR A 382 -10.38 1.89 -6.54
CA THR A 382 -10.11 1.61 -5.13
C THR A 382 -10.71 0.27 -4.72
N MET A 383 -9.92 -0.55 -4.00
CA MET A 383 -10.40 -1.75 -3.31
C MET A 383 -10.26 -1.53 -1.80
N ALA A 384 -11.38 -1.45 -1.09
CA ALA A 384 -11.44 -1.01 0.31
C ALA A 384 -12.23 -1.96 1.22
N GLY A 385 -12.10 -1.75 2.53
CA GLY A 385 -12.80 -2.51 3.56
C GLY A 385 -11.88 -3.48 4.32
N ASN A 386 -12.49 -4.36 5.11
CA ASN A 386 -11.77 -5.28 6.01
C ASN A 386 -12.20 -6.74 5.85
N LYS A 387 -13.06 -7.04 4.88
CA LYS A 387 -13.49 -8.39 4.52
C LYS A 387 -13.16 -8.71 3.08
N ARG A 388 -13.31 -10.01 2.78
CA ARG A 388 -12.93 -10.60 1.51
C ARG A 388 -13.64 -9.93 0.34
N ILE A 389 -12.86 -9.49 -0.65
CA ILE A 389 -13.35 -9.10 -1.98
C ILE A 389 -13.05 -10.24 -2.97
N ILE A 390 -14.07 -10.71 -3.69
CA ILE A 390 -13.93 -11.59 -4.85
C ILE A 390 -14.43 -10.83 -6.08
N LEU A 391 -13.56 -10.57 -7.05
CA LEU A 391 -13.91 -10.00 -8.35
C LEU A 391 -13.91 -11.11 -9.40
N ASN A 392 -15.09 -11.57 -9.80
CA ASN A 392 -15.24 -12.66 -10.75
C ASN A 392 -15.57 -12.17 -12.16
N THR A 393 -14.92 -12.80 -13.14
CA THR A 393 -15.13 -12.65 -14.59
C THR A 393 -15.03 -11.20 -15.08
N GLY A 394 -15.29 -10.97 -16.37
CA GLY A 394 -15.32 -9.63 -16.94
C GLY A 394 -13.99 -8.88 -16.87
N LYS A 395 -14.06 -7.60 -17.21
CA LYS A 395 -12.90 -6.72 -17.39
C LYS A 395 -13.07 -5.40 -16.63
N ILE A 396 -11.99 -4.93 -16.00
CA ILE A 396 -11.91 -3.60 -15.40
C ILE A 396 -10.74 -2.86 -16.07
N ASN A 397 -11.02 -1.83 -16.85
CA ASN A 397 -10.02 -0.88 -17.34
C ASN A 397 -9.79 0.20 -16.29
N VAL A 398 -8.52 0.54 -16.03
CA VAL A 398 -8.15 1.62 -15.12
C VAL A 398 -7.24 2.61 -15.83
N ASN A 399 -7.71 3.86 -15.92
CA ASN A 399 -6.98 4.96 -16.54
C ASN A 399 -6.24 5.85 -15.52
N GLY A 400 -6.71 5.90 -14.26
CA GLY A 400 -6.05 6.57 -13.13
C GLY A 400 -5.31 5.61 -12.20
N ASN A 401 -5.22 5.93 -10.92
CA ASN A 401 -4.48 5.16 -9.92
C ASN A 401 -5.27 3.93 -9.46
N ILE A 402 -4.55 2.96 -8.90
CA ILE A 402 -5.10 1.79 -8.23
C ILE A 402 -4.73 1.90 -6.75
N PHE A 403 -5.72 2.04 -5.87
CA PHE A 403 -5.54 2.07 -4.42
C PHE A 403 -5.95 0.74 -3.79
N LEU A 404 -5.01 0.10 -3.11
CA LEU A 404 -5.18 -1.18 -2.43
C LEU A 404 -5.23 -0.93 -0.92
N THR A 405 -6.43 -0.75 -0.38
CA THR A 405 -6.63 -0.40 1.04
C THR A 405 -7.39 -1.47 1.81
N ASN A 406 -7.82 -2.56 1.14
CA ASN A 406 -8.52 -3.64 1.81
C ASN A 406 -7.56 -4.48 2.68
N THR A 407 -7.87 -4.60 3.97
CA THR A 407 -7.01 -5.27 4.96
C THR A 407 -7.26 -6.79 5.09
N SER A 408 -8.11 -7.38 4.24
CA SER A 408 -8.35 -8.81 4.26
C SER A 408 -7.23 -9.59 3.56
N THR A 409 -6.76 -10.66 4.19
CA THR A 409 -5.84 -11.65 3.60
C THR A 409 -6.56 -12.69 2.73
N ALA A 410 -7.90 -12.64 2.71
CA ALA A 410 -8.72 -13.51 1.90
C ALA A 410 -9.31 -12.74 0.71
N GLY A 411 -9.48 -13.42 -0.41
CA GLY A 411 -9.97 -12.81 -1.64
C GLY A 411 -9.22 -13.34 -2.83
N THR A 412 -9.93 -13.49 -3.94
CA THR A 412 -9.43 -13.80 -5.28
C THR A 412 -10.64 -14.13 -6.14
N GLY A 413 -10.62 -13.69 -7.39
CA GLY A 413 -11.65 -14.03 -8.37
C GLY A 413 -11.03 -14.05 -9.76
N THR A 414 -11.85 -14.30 -10.79
CA THR A 414 -11.38 -14.50 -12.17
C THR A 414 -11.36 -13.24 -13.04
N ALA A 415 -11.74 -12.08 -12.51
CA ALA A 415 -11.72 -10.83 -13.27
C ALA A 415 -10.30 -10.45 -13.71
N THR A 416 -10.20 -9.61 -14.74
CA THR A 416 -8.92 -9.03 -15.16
C THR A 416 -8.95 -7.51 -15.00
N ILE A 417 -7.99 -6.99 -14.24
CA ILE A 417 -7.70 -5.57 -14.09
C ILE A 417 -6.67 -5.18 -15.15
N TYR A 418 -7.05 -4.27 -16.04
CA TYR A 418 -6.21 -3.74 -17.11
C TYR A 418 -5.77 -2.32 -16.75
N ILE A 419 -4.45 -2.13 -16.67
CA ILE A 419 -3.82 -0.84 -16.41
C ILE A 419 -3.45 -0.25 -17.77
N VAL A 420 -4.23 0.72 -18.22
CA VAL A 420 -4.24 1.19 -19.62
C VAL A 420 -4.18 2.71 -19.78
N GLY A 421 -4.09 3.46 -18.67
CA GLY A 421 -4.02 4.92 -18.69
C GLY A 421 -2.80 5.44 -19.44
N ALA A 422 -3.00 6.50 -20.23
CA ALA A 422 -1.94 7.17 -20.98
C ALA A 422 -1.07 8.10 -20.10
N GLY A 423 -1.60 8.52 -18.94
CA GLY A 423 -0.87 9.33 -17.96
C GLY A 423 -0.05 8.47 -16.98
N ASN A 424 0.60 9.15 -16.04
CA ASN A 424 1.23 8.48 -14.91
C ASN A 424 0.15 7.85 -14.01
N GLN A 425 0.38 6.62 -13.60
CA GLN A 425 -0.51 5.87 -12.71
C GLN A 425 0.32 5.31 -11.55
N ALA A 426 -0.28 5.19 -10.38
CA ALA A 426 0.28 4.44 -9.27
C ALA A 426 -0.56 3.20 -9.00
N MET A 427 0.10 2.07 -8.71
CA MET A 427 -0.50 0.97 -7.96
C MET A 427 0.02 1.05 -6.53
N ASP A 428 -0.84 1.46 -5.61
CA ASP A 428 -0.47 1.85 -4.25
C ASP A 428 -1.05 0.88 -3.22
N GLY A 429 -0.17 0.08 -2.62
CA GLY A 429 -0.45 -0.76 -1.46
C GLY A 429 0.42 -0.41 -0.27
N THR A 430 0.73 0.88 -0.08
CA THR A 430 1.53 1.37 1.08
C THR A 430 0.83 1.16 2.42
N THR A 431 -0.50 1.03 2.44
CA THR A 431 -1.31 0.88 3.65
C THR A 431 -1.63 -0.57 4.03
N ILE A 432 -1.13 -1.55 3.27
CA ILE A 432 -1.47 -2.98 3.46
C ILE A 432 -0.23 -3.83 3.70
N ALA A 433 -0.41 -4.93 4.44
CA ALA A 433 0.59 -5.97 4.62
C ALA A 433 0.63 -6.93 3.42
N ILE A 434 1.71 -7.70 3.31
CA ILE A 434 1.83 -8.79 2.33
C ILE A 434 0.64 -9.77 2.49
N SER A 435 0.11 -10.24 1.36
CA SER A 435 -1.09 -11.09 1.25
C SER A 435 -2.43 -10.42 1.54
N GLN A 436 -2.49 -9.15 1.92
CA GLN A 436 -3.75 -8.39 1.95
C GLN A 436 -4.12 -7.84 0.57
N ASN A 437 -5.40 -7.49 0.37
CA ASN A 437 -5.95 -6.98 -0.90
C ASN A 437 -5.51 -7.80 -2.13
N ARG A 438 -5.72 -9.11 -2.10
CA ARG A 438 -5.23 -10.00 -3.15
C ARG A 438 -5.91 -9.73 -4.49
N LEU A 439 -5.15 -9.21 -5.44
CA LEU A 439 -5.62 -8.89 -6.79
C LEU A 439 -5.93 -10.17 -7.58
N PRO A 440 -6.93 -10.14 -8.48
CA PRO A 440 -7.22 -11.21 -9.43
C PRO A 440 -6.18 -11.17 -10.58
N ASN A 441 -6.58 -11.37 -11.84
CA ASN A 441 -5.62 -11.22 -12.94
C ASN A 441 -5.26 -9.74 -13.11
N VAL A 442 -3.98 -9.46 -13.34
CA VAL A 442 -3.46 -8.11 -13.60
C VAL A 442 -2.81 -8.08 -14.98
N THR A 443 -3.20 -7.13 -15.80
CA THR A 443 -2.60 -6.87 -17.11
C THR A 443 -2.12 -5.43 -17.21
N ILE A 444 -0.83 -5.25 -17.43
CA ILE A 444 -0.20 -3.94 -17.69
C ILE A 444 -0.06 -3.78 -19.20
N ASN A 445 -0.78 -2.81 -19.76
CA ASN A 445 -0.73 -2.48 -21.18
C ASN A 445 -0.85 -0.96 -21.35
N LYS A 446 0.17 -0.25 -20.90
CA LYS A 446 0.18 1.21 -20.92
C LYS A 446 0.61 1.72 -22.27
N THR A 447 -0.19 2.61 -22.85
CA THR A 447 0.12 3.31 -24.09
C THR A 447 1.01 4.55 -23.89
N GLY A 448 1.15 5.01 -22.64
CA GLY A 448 1.98 6.14 -22.24
C GLY A 448 2.12 6.26 -20.72
N GLY A 449 2.97 7.21 -20.29
CA GLY A 449 3.25 7.47 -18.87
C GLY A 449 3.96 6.32 -18.16
N THR A 450 4.18 6.50 -16.85
CA THR A 450 4.83 5.50 -15.99
C THR A 450 3.81 4.89 -15.01
N LEU A 451 3.85 3.57 -14.84
CA LEU A 451 3.21 2.89 -13.71
C LEU A 451 4.19 2.83 -12.55
N THR A 452 3.93 3.57 -11.49
CA THR A 452 4.71 3.50 -10.25
C THR A 452 4.10 2.45 -9.31
N MET A 453 4.90 1.48 -8.88
CA MET A 453 4.49 0.47 -7.90
C MET A 453 4.92 0.93 -6.50
N LYS A 454 4.00 0.91 -5.52
CA LYS A 454 4.25 1.44 -4.18
C LYS A 454 3.80 0.47 -3.09
N GLY A 455 4.64 0.26 -2.08
CA GLY A 455 4.31 -0.61 -0.95
C GLY A 455 4.15 -2.07 -1.33
N ASN A 456 3.19 -2.76 -0.69
CA ASN A 456 2.94 -4.18 -0.89
C ASN A 456 1.81 -4.42 -1.89
N ILE A 457 2.05 -5.25 -2.90
CA ILE A 457 1.08 -5.58 -3.93
C ILE A 457 0.92 -7.10 -3.95
N SER A 458 -0.25 -7.60 -3.55
CA SER A 458 -0.51 -9.04 -3.50
C SER A 458 -1.35 -9.49 -4.69
N VAL A 459 -0.94 -10.56 -5.36
CA VAL A 459 -1.58 -11.05 -6.58
C VAL A 459 -1.82 -12.55 -6.47
N SER A 460 -3.06 -12.99 -6.76
CA SER A 460 -3.47 -14.39 -6.63
C SER A 460 -3.76 -15.10 -7.94
N ARG A 461 -3.64 -14.41 -9.07
CA ARG A 461 -3.75 -14.97 -10.42
C ARG A 461 -2.70 -14.36 -11.35
N ASN A 462 -2.90 -14.52 -12.65
CA ASN A 462 -1.85 -14.24 -13.63
C ASN A 462 -1.46 -12.77 -13.61
N TRP A 463 -0.15 -12.54 -13.72
CA TRP A 463 0.45 -11.24 -13.97
C TRP A 463 0.91 -11.18 -15.41
N THR A 464 0.46 -10.18 -16.16
CA THR A 464 0.79 -10.04 -17.58
C THR A 464 1.23 -8.63 -17.90
N TYR A 465 2.53 -8.45 -18.11
CA TYR A 465 3.07 -7.27 -18.77
C TYR A 465 2.99 -7.44 -20.29
N THR A 466 2.48 -6.40 -20.96
CA THR A 466 2.39 -6.32 -22.43
C THR A 466 3.21 -5.15 -22.96
N SER A 467 3.06 -3.96 -22.37
CA SER A 467 3.75 -2.74 -22.83
C SER A 467 3.75 -1.64 -21.77
N GLY A 468 4.64 -0.66 -21.96
CA GLY A 468 4.73 0.58 -21.20
C GLY A 468 5.82 0.62 -20.13
N THR A 469 6.02 1.78 -19.52
CA THR A 469 7.06 1.99 -18.49
C THR A 469 6.55 1.65 -17.10
N VAL A 470 7.30 0.87 -16.34
CA VAL A 470 7.01 0.52 -14.94
C VAL A 470 8.19 0.94 -14.05
N ASP A 471 7.92 1.75 -13.03
CA ASP A 471 8.87 2.06 -11.96
C ASP A 471 8.49 1.28 -10.70
N ALA A 472 9.30 0.27 -10.38
CA ALA A 472 9.18 -0.48 -9.13
C ALA A 472 10.12 0.03 -8.01
N THR A 473 11.06 0.91 -8.36
CA THR A 473 12.22 1.29 -7.54
C THR A 473 11.98 2.54 -6.70
N GLY A 474 11.20 3.52 -7.20
CA GLY A 474 11.01 4.79 -6.50
C GLY A 474 10.38 4.67 -5.10
N PHE A 475 9.68 3.56 -4.83
CA PHE A 475 9.00 3.29 -3.55
C PHE A 475 9.33 1.90 -2.98
N ASN A 476 10.41 1.27 -3.43
CA ASN A 476 10.89 -0.02 -2.92
C ASN A 476 9.78 -1.09 -2.82
N SER A 477 8.97 -1.21 -3.89
CA SER A 477 7.78 -2.05 -3.86
C SER A 477 8.06 -3.53 -3.64
N THR A 478 7.11 -4.24 -3.03
CA THR A 478 7.14 -5.70 -2.90
C THR A 478 5.92 -6.30 -3.58
N VAL A 479 6.15 -7.15 -4.57
CA VAL A 479 5.08 -7.92 -5.23
C VAL A 479 5.04 -9.33 -4.64
N ALA A 480 3.93 -9.66 -4.00
CA ALA A 480 3.68 -10.96 -3.42
C ALA A 480 2.81 -11.81 -4.36
N PHE A 481 3.40 -12.85 -4.95
CA PHE A 481 2.69 -13.83 -5.75
C PHE A 481 2.30 -15.03 -4.88
N GLY A 482 1.00 -15.35 -4.85
CA GLY A 482 0.53 -16.59 -4.24
C GLY A 482 -0.97 -16.65 -4.09
N GLY A 483 -1.49 -17.83 -3.75
CA GLY A 483 -2.92 -18.08 -3.52
C GLY A 483 -3.57 -19.04 -4.48
N ASN A 484 -3.10 -19.03 -5.72
CA ASN A 484 -3.39 -20.06 -6.72
C ASN A 484 -2.11 -20.34 -7.50
N ASN A 485 -2.14 -21.39 -8.33
CA ASN A 485 -1.17 -21.50 -9.41
C ASN A 485 -1.38 -20.35 -10.39
N LEU A 486 -0.31 -19.65 -10.74
CA LEU A 486 -0.38 -18.48 -11.62
C LEU A 486 0.83 -18.37 -12.53
N ASN A 487 0.62 -17.70 -13.65
CA ASN A 487 1.65 -17.39 -14.63
C ASN A 487 2.11 -15.92 -14.50
N VAL A 488 3.42 -15.69 -14.64
CA VAL A 488 4.02 -14.36 -14.66
C VAL A 488 4.69 -14.12 -16.00
N SER A 489 4.22 -13.10 -16.72
CA SER A 489 4.89 -12.49 -17.87
C SER A 489 5.35 -11.09 -17.47
N SER A 490 6.66 -10.85 -17.46
CA SER A 490 7.31 -9.60 -17.02
C SER A 490 8.41 -9.11 -17.96
N ALA A 491 8.60 -9.72 -19.13
CA ALA A 491 9.62 -9.30 -20.10
C ALA A 491 9.41 -7.83 -20.52
N GLY A 492 10.39 -6.97 -20.22
CA GLY A 492 10.32 -5.52 -20.47
C GLY A 492 10.02 -4.67 -19.23
N MET A 493 9.78 -5.29 -18.07
CA MET A 493 9.69 -4.61 -16.78
C MET A 493 10.58 -5.28 -15.72
N SER A 494 10.80 -4.58 -14.62
CA SER A 494 11.49 -5.10 -13.44
C SER A 494 10.63 -4.97 -12.19
N PHE A 495 10.76 -5.92 -11.28
CA PHE A 495 10.26 -5.80 -9.91
C PHE A 495 11.35 -5.19 -9.01
N TYR A 496 10.97 -4.67 -7.84
CA TYR A 496 11.96 -4.34 -6.81
C TYR A 496 12.18 -5.54 -5.90
N ASN A 497 11.22 -5.86 -5.03
CA ASN A 497 11.18 -7.15 -4.33
C ASN A 497 10.10 -8.06 -4.91
N VAL A 498 10.35 -9.37 -4.90
CA VAL A 498 9.33 -10.39 -5.16
C VAL A 498 9.28 -11.36 -3.97
N THR A 499 8.06 -11.68 -3.54
CA THR A 499 7.83 -12.72 -2.53
C THR A 499 6.88 -13.78 -3.09
N VAL A 500 7.25 -15.06 -2.98
CA VAL A 500 6.37 -16.19 -3.26
C VAL A 500 5.78 -16.70 -1.95
N THR A 501 4.45 -16.69 -1.84
CA THR A 501 3.73 -16.94 -0.58
C THR A 501 2.88 -18.20 -0.56
N ALA A 502 2.56 -18.80 -1.72
CA ALA A 502 1.87 -20.10 -1.81
C ALA A 502 1.80 -20.58 -3.26
N ASN A 503 1.59 -21.89 -3.44
CA ASN A 503 1.32 -22.55 -4.73
C ASN A 503 2.45 -22.36 -5.76
N VAL A 504 2.20 -22.70 -7.02
CA VAL A 504 3.20 -22.68 -8.10
C VAL A 504 3.12 -21.38 -8.88
N ILE A 505 4.26 -20.69 -8.99
CA ILE A 505 4.45 -19.49 -9.80
C ILE A 505 5.26 -19.88 -11.03
N THR A 506 4.63 -19.91 -12.20
CA THR A 506 5.30 -20.26 -13.46
C THR A 506 5.72 -19.02 -14.21
N LEU A 507 7.00 -18.90 -14.54
CA LEU A 507 7.49 -17.80 -15.38
C LEU A 507 7.28 -18.15 -16.86
N LEU A 508 6.65 -17.24 -17.60
CA LEU A 508 6.50 -17.36 -19.06
C LEU A 508 7.65 -16.70 -19.82
N ASN A 509 8.44 -15.88 -19.15
CA ASN A 509 9.65 -15.24 -19.66
C ASN A 509 10.60 -14.91 -18.50
N SER A 510 11.78 -14.37 -18.81
CA SER A 510 12.77 -13.99 -17.80
C SER A 510 12.25 -12.88 -16.89
N MET A 511 12.60 -12.98 -15.60
CA MET A 511 12.22 -12.04 -14.55
C MET A 511 13.45 -11.26 -14.10
N THR A 512 13.28 -9.95 -13.88
CA THR A 512 14.32 -9.07 -13.34
C THR A 512 13.86 -8.45 -12.03
N LEU A 513 14.72 -8.53 -11.00
CA LEU A 513 14.51 -7.95 -9.68
C LEU A 513 15.63 -6.99 -9.35
N ASN A 514 15.27 -5.76 -8.98
CA ASN A 514 16.22 -4.73 -8.54
C ASN A 514 16.65 -4.89 -7.08
N ASN A 515 16.04 -5.80 -6.32
CA ASN A 515 16.41 -6.12 -4.95
C ASN A 515 16.17 -7.62 -4.68
N ASN A 516 15.41 -7.97 -3.64
CA ASN A 516 15.39 -9.34 -3.10
C ASN A 516 14.32 -10.23 -3.73
N LEU A 517 14.64 -11.54 -3.82
CA LEU A 517 13.68 -12.61 -4.04
C LEU A 517 13.55 -13.41 -2.75
N ALA A 518 12.31 -13.55 -2.27
CA ALA A 518 11.99 -14.40 -1.13
C ALA A 518 10.95 -15.48 -1.50
N ILE A 519 11.30 -16.75 -1.40
CA ILE A 519 10.37 -17.87 -1.54
C ILE A 519 10.02 -18.35 -0.13
N ASN A 520 9.00 -17.75 0.47
CA ASN A 520 8.63 -18.04 1.86
C ASN A 520 7.75 -19.29 1.97
N ALA A 521 6.88 -19.48 0.99
CA ALA A 521 6.02 -20.65 0.87
C ALA A 521 5.60 -20.83 -0.59
N GLY A 522 5.35 -22.07 -1.03
CA GLY A 522 5.06 -22.37 -2.42
C GLY A 522 6.31 -22.65 -3.25
N ARG A 523 6.20 -22.45 -4.57
CA ARG A 523 7.21 -22.88 -5.55
C ARG A 523 7.39 -21.87 -6.68
N LEU A 524 8.61 -21.42 -6.94
CA LEU A 524 8.95 -20.66 -8.15
C LEU A 524 9.47 -21.61 -9.23
N ALA A 525 8.77 -21.65 -10.37
CA ALA A 525 9.06 -22.51 -11.52
C ALA A 525 9.43 -21.67 -12.76
N PRO A 526 10.71 -21.29 -12.94
CA PRO A 526 11.17 -20.51 -14.08
C PRO A 526 11.16 -21.25 -15.43
N GLY A 527 11.18 -22.59 -15.45
CA GLY A 527 11.36 -23.34 -16.69
C GLY A 527 12.74 -23.08 -17.31
N ALA A 528 12.79 -22.64 -18.57
CA ALA A 528 14.04 -22.26 -19.25
C ALA A 528 14.44 -20.78 -19.05
N ASN A 529 13.67 -20.03 -18.26
CA ASN A 529 13.84 -18.58 -18.14
C ASN A 529 14.96 -18.21 -17.16
N THR A 530 15.47 -16.99 -17.29
CA THR A 530 16.47 -16.43 -16.37
C THR A 530 15.79 -15.63 -15.25
N VAL A 531 16.26 -15.80 -14.03
CA VAL A 531 15.95 -14.91 -12.89
C VAL A 531 17.17 -14.02 -12.65
N GLN A 532 17.06 -12.74 -13.01
CA GLN A 532 18.08 -11.74 -12.75
C GLN A 532 17.80 -11.05 -11.41
N ILE A 533 18.79 -11.02 -10.52
CA ILE A 533 18.60 -10.52 -9.15
C ILE A 533 19.73 -9.59 -8.73
N ALA A 534 19.38 -8.39 -8.28
CA ALA A 534 20.33 -7.40 -7.77
C ALA A 534 20.47 -7.41 -6.24
N GLY A 535 19.54 -8.05 -5.51
CA GLY A 535 19.59 -8.26 -4.06
C GLY A 535 19.76 -9.72 -3.66
N ASN A 536 19.23 -10.09 -2.49
CA ASN A 536 19.40 -11.40 -1.87
C ASN A 536 18.48 -12.46 -2.45
N TRP A 537 19.00 -13.69 -2.50
CA TRP A 537 18.24 -14.91 -2.77
C TRP A 537 17.91 -15.60 -1.46
N ASP A 538 16.62 -15.61 -1.11
CA ASP A 538 16.13 -16.23 0.12
C ASP A 538 15.07 -17.28 -0.23
N ASN A 539 15.40 -18.56 -0.08
CA ASN A 539 14.51 -19.68 -0.38
C ASN A 539 14.21 -20.48 0.90
N TYR A 540 13.10 -20.14 1.55
CA TYR A 540 12.66 -20.76 2.81
C TYR A 540 11.53 -21.79 2.62
N GLY A 541 10.92 -21.83 1.44
CA GLY A 541 9.74 -22.65 1.16
C GLY A 541 10.08 -24.12 1.04
N THR A 542 9.27 -24.99 1.64
CA THR A 542 9.44 -26.46 1.55
C THR A 542 9.39 -27.02 0.13
N ALA A 543 8.66 -26.36 -0.77
CA ALA A 543 8.63 -26.70 -2.21
C ALA A 543 9.61 -25.85 -3.04
N GLY A 544 10.13 -24.76 -2.47
CA GLY A 544 11.26 -23.95 -2.93
C GLY A 544 11.30 -23.53 -4.39
N PHE A 545 12.44 -23.75 -5.03
CA PHE A 545 12.72 -23.38 -6.42
C PHE A 545 12.73 -24.64 -7.30
N THR A 546 12.17 -24.57 -8.51
CA THR A 546 12.26 -25.67 -9.51
C THR A 546 13.22 -25.28 -10.60
N GLU A 547 14.42 -25.84 -10.55
CA GLU A 547 15.58 -25.43 -11.31
C GLU A 547 15.38 -25.62 -12.82
N ALA A 548 14.81 -26.75 -13.25
CA ALA A 548 14.59 -27.08 -14.67
C ALA A 548 15.84 -26.80 -15.53
N THR A 549 15.75 -26.02 -16.61
CA THR A 549 16.89 -25.55 -17.40
C THR A 549 17.22 -24.07 -17.14
N SER A 550 16.73 -23.52 -16.04
CA SER A 550 16.80 -22.09 -15.73
C SER A 550 18.22 -21.61 -15.44
N THR A 551 18.38 -20.28 -15.47
CA THR A 551 19.59 -19.61 -15.01
C THR A 551 19.24 -18.60 -13.92
N VAL A 552 19.96 -18.64 -12.81
CA VAL A 552 19.94 -17.56 -11.81
C VAL A 552 21.17 -16.68 -12.04
N ASN A 553 20.97 -15.38 -12.21
CA ASN A 553 22.02 -14.42 -12.52
C ASN A 553 22.07 -13.31 -11.47
N PHE A 554 23.11 -13.31 -10.64
CA PHE A 554 23.35 -12.30 -9.62
C PHE A 554 24.04 -11.08 -10.25
N ILE A 555 23.35 -9.95 -10.30
CA ILE A 555 23.75 -8.73 -11.01
C ILE A 555 23.92 -7.50 -10.09
N GLY A 556 23.90 -7.70 -8.77
CA GLY A 556 23.91 -6.62 -7.79
C GLY A 556 25.20 -5.83 -7.73
N SER A 557 25.13 -4.64 -7.14
CA SER A 557 26.30 -3.81 -6.78
C SER A 557 26.59 -3.82 -5.28
N GLY A 558 25.68 -4.34 -4.46
CA GLY A 558 25.88 -4.62 -3.04
C GLY A 558 26.30 -6.07 -2.78
N LEU A 559 26.61 -6.40 -1.53
CA LEU A 559 26.77 -7.79 -1.11
C LEU A 559 25.41 -8.51 -1.26
N GLN A 560 25.39 -9.63 -1.97
CA GLN A 560 24.21 -10.47 -2.12
C GLN A 560 24.37 -11.74 -1.29
N THR A 561 23.29 -12.28 -0.73
CA THR A 561 23.32 -13.55 0.00
C THR A 561 22.54 -14.64 -0.72
N ILE A 562 22.96 -15.89 -0.53
CA ILE A 562 22.19 -17.09 -0.87
C ILE A 562 21.83 -17.78 0.45
N THR A 563 20.54 -17.78 0.77
CA THR A 563 20.00 -18.35 2.02
C THR A 563 18.91 -19.37 1.70
N THR A 564 19.16 -20.64 2.03
CA THR A 564 18.23 -21.75 1.82
C THR A 564 18.45 -22.80 2.90
N PRO A 565 17.62 -22.85 3.96
CA PRO A 565 17.77 -23.87 5.00
C PRO A 565 17.71 -25.28 4.39
N GLY A 566 18.81 -26.04 4.51
CA GLY A 566 18.96 -27.36 3.89
C GLY A 566 19.85 -27.39 2.62
N GLY A 567 20.24 -26.22 2.12
CA GLY A 567 21.07 -26.05 0.92
C GLY A 567 20.26 -25.65 -0.31
N GLU A 568 20.92 -25.00 -1.26
CA GLU A 568 20.32 -24.50 -2.50
C GLU A 568 20.85 -25.27 -3.71
N ASN A 569 19.98 -25.45 -4.71
CA ASN A 569 20.32 -26.08 -5.97
C ASN A 569 20.01 -25.14 -7.14
N PHE A 570 20.95 -25.03 -8.06
CA PHE A 570 20.77 -24.33 -9.33
C PHE A 570 21.10 -25.26 -10.48
N THR A 571 20.35 -25.18 -11.58
CA THR A 571 20.81 -25.79 -12.84
C THR A 571 21.98 -24.98 -13.39
N ASN A 572 21.75 -23.70 -13.65
CA ASN A 572 22.79 -22.76 -14.06
C ASN A 572 22.85 -21.57 -13.09
N LEU A 573 24.07 -21.21 -12.67
CA LEU A 573 24.34 -20.03 -11.85
C LEU A 573 25.30 -19.10 -12.59
N THR A 574 24.95 -17.83 -12.70
CA THR A 574 25.84 -16.75 -13.16
C THR A 574 26.09 -15.78 -12.02
N VAL A 575 27.37 -15.51 -11.77
CA VAL A 575 27.84 -14.46 -10.86
C VAL A 575 28.36 -13.32 -11.72
N ASN A 576 27.65 -12.21 -11.65
CA ASN A 576 27.94 -10.97 -12.36
C ASN A 576 27.76 -9.77 -11.42
N ASN A 577 28.06 -9.98 -10.14
CA ASN A 577 27.99 -8.94 -9.12
C ASN A 577 29.14 -7.96 -9.34
N SER A 578 28.82 -6.67 -9.40
CA SER A 578 29.79 -5.59 -9.67
C SER A 578 30.40 -4.99 -8.40
N GLY A 579 29.96 -5.45 -7.22
CA GLY A 579 30.37 -4.96 -5.92
C GLY A 579 31.13 -6.02 -5.09
N PRO A 580 30.83 -6.13 -3.77
CA PRO A 580 31.53 -7.05 -2.87
C PRO A 580 31.42 -8.54 -3.21
N GLY A 581 30.44 -8.93 -4.02
CA GLY A 581 30.20 -10.32 -4.40
C GLY A 581 28.99 -10.98 -3.71
N ILE A 582 29.05 -12.30 -3.57
CA ILE A 582 28.02 -13.14 -2.98
C ILE A 582 28.54 -13.77 -1.68
N GLN A 583 27.73 -13.84 -0.64
CA GLN A 583 27.98 -14.66 0.54
C GLN A 583 27.03 -15.86 0.58
N LEU A 584 27.59 -17.04 0.83
CA LEU A 584 26.80 -18.24 1.08
C LEU A 584 26.41 -18.31 2.55
N ASN A 585 25.12 -18.53 2.83
CA ASN A 585 24.65 -18.86 4.17
C ASN A 585 24.34 -20.35 4.32
N ASN A 586 24.29 -21.08 3.20
CA ASN A 586 24.08 -22.52 3.14
C ASN A 586 24.86 -23.13 1.97
N ASN A 587 25.02 -24.46 1.98
CA ASN A 587 25.63 -25.19 0.88
C ASN A 587 24.87 -24.95 -0.43
N THR A 588 25.58 -24.82 -1.54
CA THR A 588 25.01 -24.56 -2.86
C THR A 588 25.51 -25.58 -3.88
N THR A 589 24.61 -26.18 -4.66
CA THR A 589 24.96 -27.10 -5.76
C THR A 589 24.56 -26.49 -7.09
N ILE A 590 25.44 -26.58 -8.08
CA ILE A 590 25.23 -26.10 -9.44
C ILE A 590 25.36 -27.28 -10.37
N ALA A 591 24.26 -27.68 -11.02
CA ALA A 591 24.22 -28.93 -11.76
C ALA A 591 24.99 -28.87 -13.09
N THR A 592 24.79 -27.83 -13.90
CA THR A 592 25.25 -27.82 -15.30
C THR A 592 26.24 -26.71 -15.64
N LEU A 593 25.91 -25.44 -15.37
CA LEU A 593 26.77 -24.31 -15.72
C LEU A 593 26.98 -23.38 -14.54
N PHE A 594 28.25 -23.16 -14.21
CA PHE A 594 28.65 -22.10 -13.31
C PHE A 594 29.46 -21.07 -14.09
N LYS A 595 28.90 -19.87 -14.24
CA LYS A 595 29.55 -18.76 -14.94
C LYS A 595 29.97 -17.69 -13.92
N MET A 596 31.26 -17.43 -13.82
CA MET A 596 31.80 -16.33 -13.02
C MET A 596 32.30 -15.24 -13.97
N THR A 597 31.47 -14.22 -14.19
CA THR A 597 31.79 -13.09 -15.08
C THR A 597 32.47 -11.98 -14.29
N LEU A 598 31.91 -11.67 -13.10
CA LEU A 598 32.37 -10.69 -12.13
C LEU A 598 31.95 -11.15 -10.73
N GLY A 599 32.53 -10.57 -9.69
CA GLY A 599 32.09 -10.76 -8.30
C GLY A 599 32.76 -11.92 -7.58
N ASN A 600 33.10 -11.69 -6.31
CA ASN A 600 33.71 -12.70 -5.45
C ASN A 600 32.63 -13.54 -4.74
N ILE A 601 33.01 -14.67 -4.17
CA ILE A 601 32.13 -15.54 -3.40
C ILE A 601 32.78 -15.80 -2.03
N ASN A 602 32.15 -15.31 -0.97
CA ASN A 602 32.45 -15.70 0.39
C ASN A 602 31.76 -17.03 0.70
N LEU A 603 32.54 -18.09 0.89
CA LEU A 603 32.06 -19.42 1.22
C LEU A 603 31.49 -19.48 2.64
N ASN A 604 32.00 -18.68 3.58
CA ASN A 604 31.43 -18.48 4.92
C ASN A 604 31.08 -19.80 5.65
N GLY A 605 31.99 -20.76 5.64
CA GLY A 605 31.87 -22.10 6.21
C GLY A 605 31.11 -23.12 5.35
N ASN A 606 30.57 -22.71 4.20
CA ASN A 606 29.71 -23.53 3.34
C ASN A 606 30.46 -24.13 2.15
N THR A 607 29.80 -25.09 1.51
CA THR A 607 30.27 -25.76 0.30
C THR A 607 29.56 -25.24 -0.93
N ILE A 608 30.31 -24.99 -2.01
CA ILE A 608 29.76 -24.87 -3.36
C ILE A 608 30.17 -26.11 -4.16
N SER A 609 29.23 -26.75 -4.85
CA SER A 609 29.47 -27.96 -5.66
C SER A 609 29.12 -27.70 -7.12
N LEU A 610 30.02 -28.03 -8.05
CA LEU A 610 29.77 -27.95 -9.49
C LEU A 610 29.73 -29.35 -10.10
N GLY A 611 28.58 -29.67 -10.70
CA GLY A 611 28.22 -31.00 -11.16
C GLY A 611 27.50 -31.81 -10.08
N VAL A 612 26.80 -32.86 -10.51
CA VAL A 612 26.06 -33.79 -9.63
C VAL A 612 26.37 -35.26 -9.90
N SER A 613 27.02 -35.57 -11.01
CA SER A 613 27.43 -36.92 -11.37
C SER A 613 28.55 -36.89 -12.41
N ILE A 614 29.09 -38.05 -12.77
CA ILE A 614 30.06 -38.18 -13.87
C ILE A 614 29.44 -37.76 -15.21
N ALA A 615 28.16 -38.11 -15.45
CA ALA A 615 27.45 -37.77 -16.68
C ALA A 615 27.05 -36.29 -16.73
N ASN A 616 26.81 -35.68 -15.57
CA ASN A 616 26.55 -34.26 -15.43
C ASN A 616 27.59 -33.62 -14.51
N ASN A 617 28.80 -33.49 -15.04
CA ASN A 617 29.98 -33.08 -14.28
C ASN A 617 30.12 -31.54 -14.12
N GLY A 618 29.17 -30.78 -14.66
CA GLY A 618 29.19 -29.31 -14.64
C GLY A 618 30.28 -28.69 -15.53
N THR A 619 30.05 -27.44 -15.94
CA THR A 619 31.00 -26.61 -16.69
C THR A 619 31.25 -25.32 -15.94
N LEU A 620 32.52 -24.96 -15.77
CA LEU A 620 32.94 -23.66 -15.23
C LEU A 620 33.31 -22.73 -16.40
N ASN A 621 32.55 -21.65 -16.57
CA ASN A 621 32.89 -20.55 -17.46
C ASN A 621 33.43 -19.39 -16.61
N TYR A 622 34.76 -19.29 -16.52
CA TYR A 622 35.45 -18.35 -15.65
C TYR A 622 36.04 -17.18 -16.45
N ALA A 623 35.74 -15.95 -16.02
CA ALA A 623 36.36 -14.72 -16.51
C ALA A 623 37.00 -13.91 -15.38
N ALA A 624 36.33 -13.77 -14.23
CA ALA A 624 36.84 -13.05 -13.06
C ALA A 624 36.16 -13.51 -11.76
N GLY A 625 36.66 -13.02 -10.62
CA GLY A 625 36.12 -13.28 -9.28
C GLY A 625 36.90 -14.34 -8.51
N THR A 626 36.80 -14.34 -7.19
CA THR A 626 37.52 -15.29 -6.32
C THR A 626 36.57 -15.96 -5.32
N MET A 627 36.99 -17.08 -4.74
CA MET A 627 36.31 -17.79 -3.66
C MET A 627 37.14 -17.72 -2.38
N TYR A 628 36.58 -17.18 -1.31
CA TYR A 628 37.29 -16.93 -0.06
C TYR A 628 36.45 -17.26 1.18
N GLY A 629 37.07 -17.13 2.35
CA GLY A 629 36.48 -17.55 3.63
C GLY A 629 36.61 -19.05 3.84
N ALA A 630 36.39 -19.50 5.08
CA ALA A 630 36.31 -20.93 5.37
C ALA A 630 35.25 -21.58 4.46
N GLY A 631 35.48 -22.81 4.00
CA GLY A 631 34.53 -23.52 3.14
C GLY A 631 35.21 -24.33 2.05
N THR A 632 34.41 -24.89 1.14
CA THR A 632 34.90 -25.89 0.17
C THR A 632 34.30 -25.65 -1.20
N PHE A 633 35.13 -25.76 -2.25
CA PHE A 633 34.65 -25.90 -3.62
C PHE A 633 34.84 -27.35 -4.10
N ILE A 634 33.75 -28.02 -4.42
CA ILE A 634 33.72 -29.37 -4.97
C ILE A 634 33.45 -29.31 -6.47
N ARG A 635 34.21 -30.06 -7.26
CA ARG A 635 34.02 -30.16 -8.71
C ARG A 635 33.97 -31.61 -9.15
N TRP A 636 33.01 -31.93 -10.03
CA TRP A 636 32.94 -33.23 -10.69
C TRP A 636 33.83 -33.27 -11.95
N PHE A 637 34.54 -34.38 -12.10
CA PHE A 637 35.42 -34.66 -13.22
C PHE A 637 35.02 -35.95 -13.91
N LYS A 638 35.06 -35.95 -15.24
CA LYS A 638 34.90 -37.15 -16.08
C LYS A 638 36.22 -37.91 -16.21
N ASN A 639 36.16 -39.15 -16.69
CA ASN A 639 37.34 -39.86 -17.20
C ASN A 639 37.81 -39.16 -18.50
N ALA A 640 38.66 -38.15 -18.37
CA ALA A 640 39.32 -37.47 -19.48
C ALA A 640 40.58 -36.75 -19.01
N LEU A 641 41.47 -36.43 -19.96
CA LEU A 641 42.61 -35.56 -19.70
C LEU A 641 42.14 -34.18 -19.23
N ILE A 642 42.88 -33.64 -18.26
CA ILE A 642 42.73 -32.25 -17.82
C ILE A 642 44.03 -31.54 -18.17
N PRO A 643 44.06 -30.68 -19.20
CA PRO A 643 45.29 -29.98 -19.59
C PRO A 643 45.82 -29.06 -18.48
N ASN A 644 47.14 -28.86 -18.43
CA ASN A 644 47.77 -27.89 -17.52
C ASN A 644 47.19 -26.49 -17.74
N GLY A 645 46.91 -25.76 -16.66
CA GLY A 645 46.36 -24.41 -16.68
C GLY A 645 44.92 -24.28 -17.24
N SER A 646 44.25 -25.39 -17.56
CA SER A 646 42.88 -25.36 -18.08
C SER A 646 41.90 -24.89 -17.01
N VAL A 647 40.89 -24.08 -17.41
CA VAL A 647 39.73 -23.74 -16.56
C VAL A 647 39.01 -25.00 -16.06
N ASN A 648 39.09 -26.10 -16.81
CA ASN A 648 38.55 -27.39 -16.36
C ASN A 648 39.21 -27.89 -15.07
N GLY A 649 40.44 -27.48 -14.75
CA GLY A 649 41.15 -27.81 -13.52
C GLY A 649 41.15 -26.71 -12.45
N LEU A 650 40.57 -25.54 -12.73
CA LEU A 650 40.65 -24.34 -11.89
C LEU A 650 39.77 -24.42 -10.64
N PHE A 651 40.32 -23.99 -9.51
CA PHE A 651 39.65 -23.60 -8.28
C PHE A 651 40.07 -22.16 -7.96
N PRO A 652 39.20 -21.16 -8.16
CA PRO A 652 39.57 -19.74 -8.09
C PRO A 652 39.64 -19.25 -6.63
N MET A 653 40.47 -19.86 -5.80
CA MET A 653 40.55 -19.58 -4.36
C MET A 653 41.28 -18.26 -4.06
N GLY A 654 41.11 -17.75 -2.85
CA GLY A 654 41.79 -16.55 -2.35
C GLY A 654 40.90 -15.31 -2.36
N THR A 655 41.43 -14.19 -1.87
CA THR A 655 40.71 -12.91 -1.82
C THR A 655 40.97 -12.09 -3.09
N ALA A 656 40.32 -10.93 -3.21
CA ALA A 656 40.57 -10.02 -4.34
C ALA A 656 41.99 -9.42 -4.34
N THR A 657 42.57 -9.16 -3.16
CA THR A 657 43.97 -8.70 -3.02
C THR A 657 44.94 -9.84 -3.23
N ASP A 658 44.54 -11.01 -2.74
CA ASP A 658 45.35 -12.19 -2.65
C ASP A 658 44.66 -13.34 -3.37
N TYR A 659 44.61 -13.23 -4.70
CA TYR A 659 44.10 -14.30 -5.55
C TYR A 659 45.09 -15.46 -5.54
N ARG A 660 44.58 -16.67 -5.29
CA ARG A 660 45.33 -17.91 -5.03
C ARG A 660 44.73 -19.08 -5.82
N PRO A 661 44.60 -18.96 -7.16
CA PRO A 661 44.07 -20.02 -7.99
C PRO A 661 44.86 -21.30 -7.79
N PHE A 662 44.13 -22.39 -7.63
CA PHE A 662 44.65 -23.73 -7.53
C PHE A 662 44.18 -24.52 -8.74
N TYR A 663 45.11 -25.11 -9.46
CA TYR A 663 44.82 -25.93 -10.63
C TYR A 663 45.15 -27.38 -10.33
N VAL A 664 44.18 -28.24 -10.62
CA VAL A 664 44.41 -29.68 -10.71
C VAL A 664 44.34 -30.07 -12.18
N SER A 665 45.43 -30.62 -12.70
CA SER A 665 45.49 -31.15 -14.06
C SER A 665 45.84 -32.64 -14.05
N ALA A 666 45.55 -33.32 -15.15
CA ALA A 666 45.88 -34.72 -15.41
C ALA A 666 46.26 -34.84 -16.89
N PRO A 667 47.40 -34.23 -17.30
CA PRO A 667 47.68 -33.96 -18.71
C PRO A 667 48.24 -35.16 -19.47
N VAL A 668 48.82 -36.15 -18.76
CA VAL A 668 49.43 -37.34 -19.37
C VAL A 668 48.49 -38.54 -19.28
N ALA A 669 47.87 -38.77 -18.12
CA ALA A 669 46.91 -39.83 -17.90
C ALA A 669 45.75 -39.29 -17.04
N GLY A 670 44.56 -39.22 -17.62
CA GLY A 670 43.34 -38.80 -16.92
C GLY A 670 42.88 -39.85 -15.90
N PRO A 671 41.94 -39.50 -15.01
CA PRO A 671 41.28 -40.48 -14.13
C PRO A 671 40.67 -41.60 -14.95
N THR A 672 40.86 -42.87 -14.54
CA THR A 672 40.22 -44.03 -15.17
C THR A 672 38.74 -44.14 -14.83
N THR A 673 38.33 -43.56 -13.71
CA THR A 673 36.91 -43.40 -13.31
C THR A 673 36.71 -41.96 -12.86
N GLY A 674 35.67 -41.30 -13.37
CA GLY A 674 35.30 -39.95 -12.92
C GLY A 674 34.84 -39.92 -11.45
N GLY A 675 34.78 -38.73 -10.88
CA GLY A 675 34.42 -38.52 -9.48
C GLY A 675 34.62 -37.06 -9.09
N THR A 676 34.83 -36.76 -7.81
CA THR A 676 34.98 -35.37 -7.35
C THR A 676 36.37 -35.08 -6.82
N ILE A 677 36.81 -33.84 -7.03
CA ILE A 677 37.93 -33.23 -6.31
C ILE A 677 37.37 -32.03 -5.55
N GLN A 678 37.72 -31.94 -4.28
CA GLN A 678 37.32 -30.86 -3.39
C GLN A 678 38.55 -30.09 -2.92
N VAL A 679 38.43 -28.76 -2.89
CA VAL A 679 39.49 -27.86 -2.44
C VAL A 679 38.94 -26.92 -1.38
N THR A 680 39.61 -26.89 -0.23
CA THR A 680 39.45 -25.89 0.82
C THR A 680 40.73 -25.06 0.87
N TYR A 681 40.60 -23.74 0.94
CA TYR A 681 41.74 -22.83 1.10
C TYR A 681 41.77 -22.32 2.55
N ASN A 682 42.90 -22.54 3.21
CA ASN A 682 43.19 -21.93 4.49
C ASN A 682 44.24 -20.84 4.26
N ASP A 683 43.85 -19.59 4.48
CA ASP A 683 44.77 -18.47 4.43
C ASP A 683 45.49 -18.34 5.77
N ALA A 684 46.82 -18.21 5.74
CA ALA A 684 47.60 -17.98 6.95
C ALA A 684 48.83 -17.13 6.62
N THR A 685 49.11 -16.16 7.48
CA THR A 685 50.21 -15.21 7.33
C THR A 685 51.52 -15.72 7.96
N THR A 686 51.44 -16.76 8.79
CA THR A 686 52.58 -17.34 9.52
C THR A 686 53.42 -18.27 8.65
N ASN A 687 54.66 -18.48 9.10
CA ASN A 687 55.61 -19.40 8.51
C ASN A 687 56.06 -20.42 9.55
N THR A 688 56.30 -21.64 9.09
CA THR A 688 57.12 -22.63 9.80
C THR A 688 58.56 -22.52 9.28
N THR A 689 59.51 -22.17 10.15
CA THR A 689 60.92 -21.89 9.80
C THR A 689 61.91 -23.04 10.03
N THR A 690 61.44 -24.18 10.54
CA THR A 690 62.22 -25.42 10.71
C THR A 690 61.64 -26.68 10.02
N PRO A 691 60.91 -26.61 8.89
CA PRO A 691 60.40 -27.80 8.21
C PRO A 691 61.53 -28.52 7.46
N THR A 692 62.38 -29.28 8.16
CA THR A 692 63.55 -29.94 7.55
C THR A 692 63.18 -31.33 7.01
N TYR A 693 62.78 -31.41 5.75
CA TYR A 693 62.56 -32.70 5.07
C TYR A 693 63.01 -32.67 3.60
N PRO A 694 63.51 -33.80 3.06
CA PRO A 694 64.08 -33.85 1.71
C PRO A 694 63.01 -33.78 0.60
N ASP A 695 63.37 -33.16 -0.52
CA ASP A 695 62.64 -33.12 -1.79
C ASP A 695 63.63 -33.40 -2.95
N GLY A 696 63.88 -34.70 -3.19
CA GLY A 696 64.97 -35.14 -4.06
C GLY A 696 66.34 -34.78 -3.48
N ALA A 697 67.18 -34.11 -4.26
CA ALA A 697 68.50 -33.63 -3.83
C ALA A 697 68.45 -32.32 -3.02
N ALA A 698 67.29 -31.66 -2.96
CA ALA A 698 67.08 -30.45 -2.17
C ALA A 698 66.41 -30.78 -0.84
N THR A 699 66.44 -29.85 0.12
CA THR A 699 65.73 -29.97 1.40
C THR A 699 64.83 -28.76 1.54
N ILE A 700 63.55 -28.96 1.89
CA ILE A 700 62.68 -27.84 2.26
C ILE A 700 63.24 -27.22 3.55
N GLN A 701 63.33 -25.90 3.61
CA GLN A 701 63.92 -25.19 4.74
C GLN A 701 62.97 -24.19 5.39
N VAL A 702 61.94 -23.72 4.68
CA VAL A 702 60.87 -22.86 5.22
C VAL A 702 59.56 -23.17 4.50
N ARG A 703 58.42 -22.99 5.18
CA ARG A 703 57.08 -23.24 4.64
C ARG A 703 56.11 -22.17 5.12
N LYS A 704 55.23 -21.71 4.24
CA LYS A 704 54.05 -20.89 4.59
C LYS A 704 52.97 -21.79 5.17
N ASP A 705 52.23 -21.30 6.16
CA ASP A 705 51.16 -22.11 6.79
C ASP A 705 49.82 -22.03 6.03
N LEU A 706 49.72 -21.13 5.04
CA LEU A 706 48.62 -21.14 4.08
C LEU A 706 48.66 -22.44 3.27
N ASN A 707 47.50 -22.99 2.98
CA ASN A 707 47.41 -24.26 2.27
C ASN A 707 46.11 -24.45 1.51
N TRP A 708 46.17 -25.35 0.52
CA TRP A 708 45.02 -25.92 -0.14
C TRP A 708 44.86 -27.36 0.34
N ALA A 709 43.83 -27.62 1.13
CA ALA A 709 43.43 -28.96 1.50
C ALA A 709 42.64 -29.57 0.35
N VAL A 710 43.20 -30.64 -0.22
CA VAL A 710 42.61 -31.36 -1.35
C VAL A 710 42.11 -32.71 -0.87
N ALA A 711 40.96 -33.10 -1.38
CA ALA A 711 40.44 -34.44 -1.16
C ALA A 711 39.67 -34.92 -2.40
N THR A 712 39.50 -36.23 -2.50
CA THR A 712 38.84 -36.89 -3.63
C THR A 712 37.72 -37.76 -3.14
N ALA A 713 36.59 -37.77 -3.84
CA ALA A 713 35.45 -38.60 -3.46
C ALA A 713 34.68 -39.08 -4.70
N SER A 714 33.50 -39.66 -4.46
CA SER A 714 32.55 -40.10 -5.50
C SER A 714 33.14 -41.07 -6.53
N GLY A 715 34.05 -41.94 -6.10
CA GLY A 715 34.59 -43.02 -6.94
C GLY A 715 35.66 -42.61 -7.94
N LEU A 716 36.24 -41.39 -7.81
CA LEU A 716 37.38 -40.97 -8.61
C LEU A 716 38.50 -42.02 -8.49
N ALA A 717 39.04 -42.51 -9.62
CA ALA A 717 40.04 -43.56 -9.65
C ALA A 717 41.11 -43.31 -10.72
N GLY A 718 42.33 -43.78 -10.49
CA GLY A 718 43.45 -43.71 -11.44
C GLY A 718 43.90 -42.28 -11.77
N GLY A 719 44.65 -42.16 -12.87
CA GLY A 719 45.21 -40.90 -13.36
C GLY A 719 46.56 -40.53 -12.75
N THR A 720 47.24 -39.60 -13.44
CA THR A 720 48.49 -38.96 -13.00
C THR A 720 48.29 -37.46 -13.03
N TYR A 721 48.34 -36.85 -11.85
CA TYR A 721 47.93 -35.47 -11.64
C TYR A 721 49.12 -34.54 -11.49
N ASN A 722 48.92 -33.29 -11.88
CA ASN A 722 49.78 -32.18 -11.48
C ASN A 722 48.94 -31.17 -10.69
N LEU A 723 49.62 -30.49 -9.78
CA LEU A 723 49.09 -29.35 -9.05
C LEU A 723 49.88 -28.12 -9.44
N ASP A 724 49.17 -27.05 -9.72
CA ASP A 724 49.75 -25.75 -10.02
C ASP A 724 49.05 -24.70 -9.16
N VAL A 725 49.86 -23.83 -8.56
CA VAL A 725 49.36 -22.69 -7.81
C VAL A 725 50.04 -21.44 -8.30
N GLN A 726 49.24 -20.43 -8.58
CA GLN A 726 49.71 -19.09 -8.92
C GLN A 726 49.09 -18.12 -7.93
N GLY A 727 49.79 -17.05 -7.58
CA GLY A 727 49.20 -16.03 -6.74
C GLY A 727 50.20 -15.03 -6.21
N THR A 728 49.68 -13.93 -5.67
CA THR A 728 50.46 -12.88 -5.04
C THR A 728 50.79 -13.21 -3.58
N GLY A 729 51.32 -12.27 -2.78
CA GLY A 729 51.25 -12.27 -1.31
C GLY A 729 51.72 -13.53 -0.55
N PHE A 730 52.42 -14.47 -1.20
CA PHE A 730 53.02 -15.62 -0.53
C PHE A 730 54.16 -15.21 0.41
N GLY A 731 54.69 -13.99 0.28
CA GLY A 731 55.75 -13.46 1.13
C GLY A 731 57.15 -13.85 0.67
N LEU A 732 57.97 -14.37 1.60
CA LEU A 732 59.41 -14.56 1.47
C LEU A 732 59.80 -15.57 0.37
N ILE A 733 59.88 -15.12 -0.88
CA ILE A 733 60.31 -15.91 -2.04
C ILE A 733 61.70 -15.43 -2.44
N GLY A 734 62.72 -16.27 -2.27
CA GLY A 734 64.10 -15.95 -2.67
C GLY A 734 64.20 -15.88 -4.19
N ALA A 735 64.09 -17.03 -4.84
CA ALA A 735 63.80 -17.15 -6.26
C ALA A 735 62.55 -17.99 -6.50
N VAL A 736 61.84 -17.73 -7.59
CA VAL A 736 60.71 -18.55 -8.04
C VAL A 736 61.11 -20.02 -8.19
N SER A 737 62.35 -20.29 -8.62
CA SER A 737 62.93 -21.63 -8.73
C SER A 737 63.10 -22.37 -7.40
N ASP A 738 63.10 -21.66 -6.27
CA ASP A 738 63.30 -22.25 -4.94
C ASP A 738 62.00 -22.78 -4.35
N LEU A 739 60.86 -22.33 -4.89
CA LEU A 739 59.55 -22.68 -4.36
C LEU A 739 59.18 -24.13 -4.65
N ARG A 740 58.45 -24.74 -3.71
CA ARG A 740 57.95 -26.11 -3.81
C ARG A 740 56.53 -26.16 -3.28
N LEU A 741 55.66 -26.89 -3.96
CA LEU A 741 54.38 -27.31 -3.39
C LEU A 741 54.62 -28.53 -2.50
N THR A 742 54.39 -28.43 -1.20
CA THR A 742 54.81 -29.45 -0.23
C THR A 742 53.67 -29.91 0.68
N LEU A 743 53.84 -31.02 1.40
CA LEU A 743 52.92 -31.40 2.48
C LEU A 743 53.35 -30.78 3.80
N ALA A 744 52.69 -31.17 4.90
CA ALA A 744 52.99 -30.58 6.20
C ALA A 744 54.44 -30.87 6.65
N ALA A 745 54.91 -32.11 6.50
CA ALA A 745 56.22 -32.56 6.96
C ALA A 745 56.91 -33.52 5.95
N SER A 746 56.46 -33.52 4.69
CA SER A 746 56.96 -34.43 3.65
C SER A 746 56.63 -33.88 2.26
N VAL A 747 57.07 -34.57 1.22
CA VAL A 747 56.71 -34.27 -0.18
C VAL A 747 56.15 -35.51 -0.88
N VAL A 748 55.43 -35.27 -1.98
CA VAL A 748 54.88 -36.29 -2.87
C VAL A 748 55.05 -35.86 -4.32
N GLY A 749 55.13 -36.83 -5.23
CA GLY A 749 55.40 -36.56 -6.65
C GLY A 749 56.77 -35.94 -6.88
N LEU A 750 56.91 -35.20 -7.98
CA LEU A 750 58.15 -34.55 -8.41
C LEU A 750 57.96 -33.03 -8.49
N PRO A 751 58.97 -32.21 -8.14
CA PRO A 751 58.92 -30.78 -8.39
C PRO A 751 58.74 -30.51 -9.89
N GLY A 752 57.79 -29.63 -10.22
CA GLY A 752 57.57 -29.19 -11.60
C GLY A 752 58.46 -28.00 -11.97
N VAL A 753 58.26 -27.49 -13.19
CA VAL A 753 58.90 -26.24 -13.63
C VAL A 753 58.11 -25.07 -13.09
N ASN A 754 58.70 -24.31 -12.17
CA ASN A 754 58.08 -23.07 -11.68
C ASN A 754 58.20 -21.96 -12.72
N ALA A 755 57.25 -21.02 -12.70
CA ALA A 755 57.17 -19.89 -13.62
C ALA A 755 56.67 -18.63 -12.91
N GLY A 756 56.48 -17.54 -13.65
CA GLY A 756 56.01 -16.27 -13.09
C GLY A 756 57.12 -15.42 -12.47
N THR A 757 56.75 -14.57 -11.51
CA THR A 757 57.66 -13.60 -10.87
C THR A 757 57.70 -13.83 -9.37
N THR A 758 58.62 -13.19 -8.64
CA THR A 758 58.64 -13.26 -7.16
C THR A 758 57.41 -12.60 -6.52
N ILE A 759 56.70 -11.72 -7.24
CA ILE A 759 55.47 -11.07 -6.76
C ILE A 759 54.25 -11.94 -7.06
N ASN A 760 54.26 -12.69 -8.16
CA ASN A 760 53.18 -13.59 -8.56
C ASN A 760 53.77 -14.91 -9.09
N PRO A 761 54.38 -15.74 -8.21
CA PRO A 761 55.01 -16.97 -8.64
C PRO A 761 53.96 -18.01 -8.99
N GLN A 762 54.36 -18.90 -9.89
CA GLN A 762 53.63 -20.10 -10.26
C GLN A 762 54.47 -21.31 -9.84
N VAL A 763 53.93 -22.13 -8.92
CA VAL A 763 54.63 -23.25 -8.30
C VAL A 763 53.97 -24.55 -8.73
N ASN A 764 54.77 -25.49 -9.24
CA ASN A 764 54.27 -26.72 -9.85
C ASN A 764 54.72 -27.98 -9.08
N ARG A 765 53.82 -28.96 -8.98
CA ARG A 765 54.13 -30.33 -8.55
C ARG A 765 53.51 -31.31 -9.55
N THR A 766 54.29 -32.29 -9.99
CA THR A 766 53.89 -33.19 -11.08
C THR A 766 54.00 -34.65 -10.69
N GLY A 767 53.39 -35.55 -11.47
CA GLY A 767 53.53 -36.99 -11.28
C GLY A 767 52.83 -37.53 -10.02
N LEU A 768 51.77 -36.85 -9.56
CA LEU A 768 51.02 -37.25 -8.37
C LEU A 768 50.06 -38.39 -8.69
N THR A 769 50.00 -39.38 -7.82
CA THR A 769 48.93 -40.38 -7.85
C THR A 769 47.67 -39.82 -7.21
N LEU A 770 46.52 -40.47 -7.44
CA LEU A 770 45.26 -40.11 -6.78
C LEU A 770 45.37 -40.07 -5.25
N ALA A 771 46.06 -41.05 -4.65
CA ALA A 771 46.25 -41.10 -3.20
C ALA A 771 47.00 -39.87 -2.67
N ASN A 772 47.91 -39.30 -3.46
CA ASN A 772 48.63 -38.10 -3.09
C ASN A 772 47.74 -36.87 -3.01
N LEU A 773 46.64 -36.81 -3.78
CA LEU A 773 45.72 -35.68 -3.76
C LEU A 773 44.99 -35.51 -2.42
N ASN A 774 44.85 -36.56 -1.60
CA ASN A 774 44.17 -36.46 -0.30
C ASN A 774 45.11 -35.89 0.79
N ASN A 775 45.61 -34.67 0.58
CA ASN A 775 46.53 -33.97 1.47
C ASN A 775 46.31 -32.45 1.45
N SER A 776 46.86 -31.77 2.45
CA SER A 776 47.04 -30.31 2.42
C SER A 776 48.38 -29.96 1.77
N PHE A 777 48.31 -29.13 0.73
CA PHE A 777 49.46 -28.64 -0.01
C PHE A 777 49.79 -27.21 0.41
N TYR A 778 51.04 -26.99 0.79
CA TYR A 778 51.61 -25.74 1.26
C TYR A 778 52.63 -25.20 0.27
N ILE A 779 52.97 -23.91 0.38
CA ILE A 779 54.15 -23.35 -0.29
C ILE A 779 55.37 -23.50 0.63
N GLY A 780 56.37 -24.25 0.17
CA GLY A 780 57.70 -24.37 0.78
C GLY A 780 58.78 -23.70 -0.06
N SER A 781 59.95 -23.49 0.52
CA SER A 781 61.17 -23.04 -0.16
C SER A 781 62.35 -23.91 0.28
N ILE A 782 63.23 -24.24 -0.66
CA ILE A 782 64.50 -24.95 -0.40
C ILE A 782 65.62 -24.02 0.11
N ASN A 783 65.31 -22.73 0.25
CA ASN A 783 66.26 -21.70 0.66
C ASN A 783 65.72 -21.00 1.92
N SER A 784 66.40 -21.21 3.06
CA SER A 784 66.12 -20.59 4.36
C SER A 784 66.49 -19.12 4.40
N VAL A 785 67.39 -18.70 3.51
CA VAL A 785 67.87 -17.32 3.34
C VAL A 785 66.97 -16.54 2.40
N SER A 786 65.81 -17.09 2.01
CA SER A 786 64.76 -16.27 1.41
C SER A 786 64.19 -15.36 2.50
N THR A 787 64.89 -14.28 2.81
CA THR A 787 64.20 -13.01 3.04
C THR A 787 63.93 -12.45 1.64
N PRO A 788 62.73 -11.94 1.34
CA PRO A 788 62.62 -10.96 0.31
C PRO A 788 63.44 -9.78 0.84
N LEU A 789 64.28 -9.17 0.03
CA LEU A 789 64.55 -7.76 0.25
C LEU A 789 63.23 -7.05 -0.08
N PRO A 790 62.43 -6.73 0.97
CA PRO A 790 62.32 -5.37 1.48
C PRO A 790 62.35 -5.31 3.02
N ILE A 791 62.50 -4.10 3.58
CA ILE A 791 62.13 -3.78 4.97
C ILE A 791 60.71 -4.29 5.23
N THR A 792 60.50 -4.94 6.37
CA THR A 792 59.15 -5.32 6.82
C THR A 792 58.60 -4.18 7.66
N LEU A 793 57.87 -3.29 7.00
CA LEU A 793 57.08 -2.25 7.63
C LEU A 793 55.96 -2.92 8.44
N ILE A 794 56.03 -2.86 9.77
CA ILE A 794 55.02 -3.42 10.67
C ILE A 794 53.75 -2.56 10.59
N SER A 795 53.92 -1.24 10.62
CA SER A 795 52.81 -0.31 10.53
C SER A 795 53.24 1.02 9.94
N PHE A 796 52.31 1.68 9.26
CA PHE A 796 52.41 3.08 8.90
C PHE A 796 51.03 3.70 9.09
N THR A 797 50.96 4.69 9.96
CA THR A 797 49.70 5.33 10.39
C THR A 797 49.86 6.83 10.39
N ALA A 798 48.75 7.53 10.22
CA ALA A 798 48.66 8.98 10.26
C ALA A 798 47.46 9.37 11.12
N SER A 799 47.64 10.36 11.98
CA SER A 799 46.57 10.90 12.82
C SER A 799 46.65 12.42 12.86
N VAL A 800 45.49 13.07 12.94
CA VAL A 800 45.41 14.52 13.06
C VAL A 800 45.64 14.93 14.50
N VAL A 801 46.63 15.78 14.76
CA VAL A 801 46.90 16.35 16.08
C VAL A 801 47.08 17.86 15.92
N ASN A 802 46.19 18.66 16.53
CA ASN A 802 46.23 20.13 16.49
C ASN A 802 46.25 20.76 15.07
N GLY A 803 45.61 20.12 14.09
CA GLY A 803 45.58 20.62 12.70
C GLY A 803 46.79 20.21 11.85
N GLU A 804 47.78 19.55 12.44
CA GLU A 804 48.89 18.90 11.75
C GLU A 804 48.60 17.40 11.58
N VAL A 805 49.27 16.75 10.64
CA VAL A 805 49.22 15.29 10.50
C VAL A 805 50.48 14.68 11.10
N LEU A 806 50.31 13.90 12.16
CA LEU A 806 51.36 13.14 12.82
C LEU A 806 51.43 11.75 12.20
N LEU A 807 52.55 11.45 11.58
CA LEU A 807 52.86 10.19 10.91
C LEU A 807 53.75 9.32 11.81
N TYR A 808 53.35 8.07 11.99
CA TYR A 808 54.07 7.08 12.78
C TYR A 808 54.28 5.82 11.96
N TRP A 809 55.50 5.28 11.99
CA TRP A 809 55.77 3.96 11.43
C TRP A 809 56.74 3.15 12.28
N THR A 810 56.60 1.84 12.19
CA THR A 810 57.49 0.88 12.84
C THR A 810 58.02 -0.10 11.80
N THR A 811 59.32 -0.32 11.80
CA THR A 811 60.00 -1.35 11.01
C THR A 811 60.37 -2.51 11.93
N ALA A 812 60.21 -3.76 11.47
CA ALA A 812 60.65 -4.95 12.23
C ALA A 812 62.17 -5.16 12.15
N ALA A 813 62.76 -4.80 11.02
CA ALA A 813 64.18 -4.92 10.71
C ALA A 813 64.51 -3.97 9.55
N GLU A 814 65.73 -3.44 9.54
CA GLU A 814 66.28 -2.54 8.52
C GLU A 814 67.59 -3.11 7.97
N ILE A 815 67.80 -3.09 6.66
CA ILE A 815 69.07 -3.53 6.06
C ILE A 815 69.44 -2.53 4.97
N ASN A 816 70.64 -1.96 5.07
CA ASN A 816 71.18 -0.89 4.22
C ASN A 816 70.24 0.32 4.05
N ASN A 817 69.35 0.59 5.01
CA ASN A 817 68.42 1.71 4.93
C ASN A 817 69.13 3.02 5.26
N ASP A 818 69.24 3.92 4.28
CA ASP A 818 69.83 5.24 4.48
C ASP A 818 68.79 6.18 5.09
N TYR A 819 67.56 6.23 4.54
CA TYR A 819 66.50 7.10 5.04
C TYR A 819 65.10 6.79 4.51
N PHE A 820 64.09 7.29 5.22
CA PHE A 820 62.71 7.39 4.75
C PHE A 820 62.40 8.79 4.24
N THR A 821 61.80 8.91 3.06
CA THR A 821 61.19 10.15 2.56
C THR A 821 59.68 10.04 2.68
N ILE A 822 59.07 10.91 3.46
CA ILE A 822 57.62 11.00 3.57
C ILE A 822 57.11 11.81 2.40
N GLN A 823 56.15 11.25 1.66
CA GLN A 823 55.51 11.92 0.54
C GLN A 823 54.02 12.12 0.80
N ARG A 824 53.48 13.25 0.32
CA ARG A 824 52.05 13.58 0.37
C ARG A 824 51.47 13.85 -1.00
N SER A 825 50.20 13.53 -1.19
CA SER A 825 49.45 13.77 -2.42
C SER A 825 48.01 14.26 -2.13
N ARG A 826 47.43 15.02 -3.06
CA ARG A 826 46.00 15.38 -3.07
C ARG A 826 45.12 14.34 -3.76
N ASP A 827 45.70 13.58 -4.69
CA ASP A 827 44.94 12.82 -5.71
C ASP A 827 45.57 11.46 -6.04
N VAL A 828 46.58 11.03 -5.28
CA VAL A 828 47.43 9.84 -5.47
C VAL A 828 48.21 9.77 -6.79
N ALA A 829 48.13 10.80 -7.65
CA ALA A 829 48.83 10.87 -8.93
C ALA A 829 50.10 11.74 -8.87
N GLY A 830 50.08 12.85 -8.10
CA GLY A 830 51.24 13.71 -7.85
C GLY A 830 51.73 13.67 -6.40
N TRP A 831 53.03 13.50 -6.16
CA TRP A 831 53.61 13.32 -4.82
C TRP A 831 54.64 14.40 -4.47
N GLU A 832 54.43 15.08 -3.34
CA GLU A 832 55.33 16.08 -2.77
C GLU A 832 56.16 15.46 -1.65
N ASN A 833 57.49 15.66 -1.66
CA ASN A 833 58.36 15.26 -0.54
C ASN A 833 58.18 16.23 0.63
N ILE A 834 57.76 15.72 1.79
CA ILE A 834 57.55 16.53 3.00
C ILE A 834 58.83 16.57 3.82
N GLN A 835 59.37 15.40 4.13
CA GLN A 835 60.50 15.28 5.04
C GLN A 835 61.28 14.00 4.80
N LYS A 836 62.59 14.07 5.10
CA LYS A 836 63.50 12.95 5.10
C LYS A 836 63.92 12.63 6.54
N VAL A 837 63.77 11.38 6.94
CA VAL A 837 64.10 10.88 8.29
C VAL A 837 65.17 9.80 8.14
N PRO A 838 66.36 9.98 8.75
CA PRO A 838 67.42 8.98 8.70
C PRO A 838 66.93 7.60 9.17
N GLY A 839 67.34 6.56 8.46
CA GLY A 839 67.14 5.17 8.87
C GLY A 839 68.19 4.72 9.88
N ALA A 840 68.06 3.49 10.38
CA ALA A 840 69.03 2.88 11.29
C ALA A 840 70.24 2.24 10.57
N GLY A 841 70.33 2.31 9.24
CA GLY A 841 71.35 1.61 8.46
C GLY A 841 71.08 0.11 8.42
N ASN A 842 71.45 -0.60 9.48
CA ASN A 842 71.17 -2.03 9.67
C ASN A 842 70.61 -2.26 11.08
N SER A 843 69.46 -2.90 11.19
CA SER A 843 68.85 -3.30 12.46
C SER A 843 68.03 -4.58 12.33
N SER A 844 68.04 -5.39 13.39
CA SER A 844 67.24 -6.62 13.53
C SER A 844 66.23 -6.54 14.68
N THR A 845 65.95 -5.33 15.18
CA THR A 845 64.98 -5.06 16.25
C THR A 845 64.00 -3.99 15.81
N ASP A 846 62.79 -3.99 16.38
CA ASP A 846 61.77 -3.01 16.02
C ASP A 846 62.25 -1.56 16.22
N HIS A 847 62.17 -0.75 15.18
CA HIS A 847 62.42 0.69 15.26
C HIS A 847 61.16 1.47 14.93
N THR A 848 60.80 2.39 15.82
CA THR A 848 59.66 3.27 15.64
C THR A 848 60.15 4.68 15.33
N TYR A 849 59.57 5.25 14.29
CA TYR A 849 59.84 6.60 13.82
C TYR A 849 58.57 7.41 13.81
N SER A 850 58.74 8.73 13.85
CA SER A 850 57.62 9.64 13.70
C SER A 850 58.06 10.91 13.03
N THR A 851 57.14 11.52 12.29
CA THR A 851 57.29 12.88 11.82
C THR A 851 55.96 13.59 11.73
N LYS A 852 55.98 14.90 11.51
CA LYS A 852 54.78 15.71 11.34
C LYS A 852 54.77 16.40 9.99
N ASP A 853 53.63 16.34 9.32
CA ASP A 853 53.29 17.30 8.30
C ASP A 853 52.56 18.48 8.95
N GLN A 854 53.21 19.65 8.94
CA GLN A 854 52.73 20.88 9.57
C GLN A 854 51.77 21.67 8.68
N SER A 855 51.60 21.27 7.42
CA SER A 855 50.72 21.98 6.48
C SER A 855 49.95 21.01 5.60
N PRO A 856 49.22 20.03 6.19
CA PRO A 856 48.45 19.05 5.45
C PRO A 856 47.39 19.73 4.58
N PHE A 857 46.98 19.08 3.50
CA PHE A 857 45.88 19.61 2.69
C PHE A 857 44.56 19.57 3.48
N THR A 858 43.78 20.65 3.37
CA THR A 858 42.40 20.70 3.86
C THR A 858 41.56 19.63 3.18
N GLY A 859 40.77 18.88 3.95
CA GLY A 859 40.10 17.67 3.45
C GLY A 859 41.04 16.46 3.48
N ILE A 860 41.00 15.61 2.45
CA ILE A 860 41.78 14.38 2.43
C ILE A 860 43.22 14.65 1.96
N SER A 861 44.19 14.23 2.77
CA SER A 861 45.60 14.13 2.39
C SER A 861 46.01 12.65 2.33
N TYR A 862 46.71 12.25 1.27
CA TYR A 862 47.27 10.91 1.11
C TYR A 862 48.76 10.93 1.42
N TYR A 863 49.27 9.90 2.11
CA TYR A 863 50.68 9.79 2.49
C TYR A 863 51.25 8.42 2.13
N ARG A 864 52.53 8.39 1.79
CA ARG A 864 53.34 7.17 1.65
C ARG A 864 54.76 7.42 2.12
N LEU A 865 55.46 6.36 2.50
CA LEU A 865 56.90 6.37 2.73
C LEU A 865 57.61 5.93 1.45
N MET A 866 58.71 6.60 1.12
CA MET A 866 59.71 6.16 0.15
C MET A 866 61.00 5.88 0.91
N GLN A 867 61.27 4.61 1.16
CA GLN A 867 62.52 4.18 1.76
C GLN A 867 63.62 4.23 0.72
N THR A 868 64.78 4.77 1.04
CA THR A 868 65.97 4.79 0.18
C THR A 868 67.12 4.10 0.87
N ASP A 869 67.74 3.16 0.18
CA ASP A 869 68.89 2.39 0.65
C ASP A 869 70.21 3.15 0.38
N ILE A 870 71.30 2.73 1.02
CA ILE A 870 72.64 3.34 0.90
C ILE A 870 73.15 3.31 -0.57
N ASP A 871 72.67 2.36 -1.38
CA ASP A 871 73.01 2.26 -2.82
C ASP A 871 72.11 3.12 -3.72
N GLY A 872 71.18 3.90 -3.15
CA GLY A 872 70.27 4.81 -3.84
C GLY A 872 69.00 4.16 -4.39
N LYS A 873 68.79 2.85 -4.23
CA LYS A 873 67.52 2.20 -4.59
C LYS A 873 66.43 2.58 -3.60
N PHE A 874 65.17 2.57 -4.05
CA PHE A 874 64.05 2.91 -3.19
C PHE A 874 62.83 2.01 -3.38
N THR A 875 62.02 1.90 -2.32
CA THR A 875 60.73 1.20 -2.30
C THR A 875 59.66 2.05 -1.61
N TYR A 876 58.39 1.84 -1.96
CA TYR A 876 57.27 2.59 -1.40
C TYR A 876 56.44 1.74 -0.44
N SER A 877 55.92 2.37 0.62
CA SER A 877 54.90 1.76 1.49
C SER A 877 53.52 1.73 0.82
N GLN A 878 52.56 1.07 1.49
CA GLN A 878 51.14 1.34 1.26
C GLN A 878 50.82 2.84 1.41
N VAL A 879 49.82 3.30 0.68
CA VAL A 879 49.28 4.65 0.81
C VAL A 879 48.25 4.67 1.93
N ILE A 880 48.37 5.62 2.85
CA ILE A 880 47.37 5.88 3.88
C ILE A 880 46.73 7.24 3.63
N SER A 881 45.48 7.41 4.04
CA SER A 881 44.77 8.69 3.93
C SER A 881 44.38 9.19 5.30
N VAL A 882 44.41 10.50 5.47
CA VAL A 882 43.89 11.17 6.66
C VAL A 882 43.08 12.37 6.20
N ASN A 883 41.86 12.47 6.72
CA ASN A 883 40.99 13.59 6.46
C ASN A 883 41.21 14.63 7.56
N LEU A 884 41.85 15.73 7.21
CA LEU A 884 41.84 16.94 8.02
C LEU A 884 40.43 17.52 7.90
N GLY A 885 39.51 16.96 8.69
CA GLY A 885 38.07 17.16 8.56
C GLY A 885 37.74 18.64 8.35
N ASN A 886 36.85 18.91 7.38
CA ASN A 886 36.40 20.25 7.07
C ASN A 886 35.58 20.79 8.26
N LYS A 887 36.25 21.35 9.27
CA LYS A 887 35.67 22.50 9.97
C LYS A 887 35.57 23.59 8.90
N LEU A 888 34.37 24.14 8.71
CA LEU A 888 34.29 25.49 8.16
C LEU A 888 35.17 26.37 9.06
N SER A 889 36.36 26.71 8.56
CA SER A 889 37.27 27.61 9.24
C SER A 889 36.49 28.89 9.54
N GLU A 890 36.46 29.28 10.82
CA GLU A 890 35.74 30.40 11.44
C GLU A 890 34.93 31.33 10.49
N ILE A 891 33.60 31.15 10.44
CA ILE A 891 32.69 32.19 9.92
C ILE A 891 32.57 33.30 10.96
N ASN A 892 33.00 34.51 10.59
CA ASN A 892 32.94 35.69 11.45
C ASN A 892 31.71 36.54 11.13
N LEU A 893 30.95 36.88 12.17
CA LEU A 893 29.74 37.70 12.09
C LEU A 893 29.88 38.94 12.94
N PHE A 894 29.76 40.12 12.34
CA PHE A 894 29.86 41.37 13.08
C PHE A 894 29.12 42.54 12.40
N PRO A 895 28.64 43.53 13.17
CA PRO A 895 28.58 43.53 14.63
C PRO A 895 27.51 42.54 15.16
N ASN A 896 27.71 42.03 16.38
CA ASN A 896 26.71 41.25 17.12
C ASN A 896 26.80 41.67 18.60
N PRO A 897 25.86 42.50 19.12
CA PRO A 897 24.55 42.82 18.54
C PRO A 897 24.60 43.72 17.29
N ALA A 898 23.66 43.51 16.37
CA ALA A 898 23.50 44.28 15.13
C ALA A 898 22.32 45.26 15.20
N THR A 899 22.45 46.42 14.57
CA THR A 899 21.41 47.48 14.55
C THR A 899 20.77 47.61 13.16
N ASP A 900 21.58 47.70 12.10
CA ASP A 900 21.13 47.90 10.70
C ASP A 900 21.63 46.81 9.74
N ARG A 901 22.81 46.22 10.00
CA ARG A 901 23.43 45.20 9.13
C ARG A 901 24.21 44.15 9.91
N VAL A 902 24.38 42.98 9.29
CA VAL A 902 25.30 41.93 9.75
C VAL A 902 26.28 41.61 8.62
N ASN A 903 27.57 41.82 8.83
CA ASN A 903 28.61 41.39 7.91
C ASN A 903 28.96 39.93 8.22
N ILE A 904 29.10 39.14 7.16
CA ILE A 904 29.51 37.74 7.21
C ILE A 904 30.81 37.62 6.43
N LEU A 905 31.89 37.22 7.10
CA LEU A 905 33.16 36.94 6.47
C LEU A 905 33.39 35.42 6.47
N PHE A 906 33.65 34.88 5.28
CA PHE A 906 34.03 33.50 5.06
C PHE A 906 35.55 33.41 4.93
N ASN A 907 36.17 32.44 5.61
CA ASN A 907 37.63 32.27 5.55
C ASN A 907 38.12 31.61 4.27
N VAL A 908 37.22 31.01 3.47
CA VAL A 908 37.52 30.42 2.15
C VAL A 908 36.55 30.95 1.11
N SER A 909 37.03 31.20 -0.11
CA SER A 909 36.18 31.71 -1.20
C SER A 909 35.40 30.54 -1.77
N GLY A 910 34.08 30.69 -1.90
CA GLY A 910 33.24 29.61 -2.40
C GLY A 910 31.81 30.03 -2.66
N LYS A 911 31.00 29.04 -3.09
CA LYS A 911 29.56 29.20 -3.22
C LYS A 911 28.89 28.90 -1.88
N TYR A 912 28.25 29.91 -1.31
CA TYR A 912 27.51 29.85 -0.05
C TYR A 912 26.03 30.10 -0.28
N GLU A 913 25.16 29.36 0.39
CA GLU A 913 23.75 29.72 0.55
C GLU A 913 23.55 30.31 1.94
N VAL A 914 23.13 31.58 2.04
CA VAL A 914 22.93 32.29 3.31
C VAL A 914 21.47 32.69 3.49
N ALA A 915 20.89 32.42 4.67
CA ALA A 915 19.53 32.81 5.04
C ALA A 915 19.46 33.34 6.47
N LEU A 916 18.45 34.15 6.80
CA LEU A 916 18.17 34.61 8.18
C LEU A 916 16.82 34.08 8.64
N LEU A 917 16.78 33.49 9.83
CA LEU A 917 15.59 32.88 10.42
C LEU A 917 15.27 33.48 11.79
N ASN A 918 13.98 33.53 12.14
CA ASN A 918 13.55 33.81 13.51
C ASN A 918 13.63 32.55 14.40
N SER A 919 13.31 32.68 15.69
CA SER A 919 13.35 31.57 16.66
C SER A 919 12.39 30.41 16.34
N ASN A 920 11.37 30.64 15.52
CA ASN A 920 10.41 29.62 15.08
C ASN A 920 10.83 28.97 13.75
N GLY A 921 12.02 29.29 13.23
CA GLY A 921 12.53 28.74 11.97
C GLY A 921 11.90 29.33 10.71
N GLN A 922 11.16 30.44 10.82
CA GLN A 922 10.63 31.15 9.64
C GLN A 922 11.70 32.03 9.03
N PHE A 923 11.80 32.06 7.70
CA PHE A 923 12.74 32.93 6.99
C PHE A 923 12.33 34.39 7.09
N MET A 924 13.21 35.20 7.68
CA MET A 924 13.14 36.66 7.65
C MET A 924 13.85 37.21 6.42
N ILE A 925 14.92 36.50 5.99
CA ILE A 925 15.58 36.69 4.70
C ILE A 925 15.69 35.31 4.06
N HIS A 926 15.11 35.15 2.87
CA HIS A 926 15.14 33.90 2.11
C HIS A 926 16.59 33.54 1.70
N PRO A 927 16.88 32.25 1.44
CA PRO A 927 18.22 31.84 1.04
C PRO A 927 18.74 32.56 -0.20
N VAL A 928 19.94 33.14 -0.11
CA VAL A 928 20.65 33.81 -1.21
C VAL A 928 21.97 33.09 -1.48
N LEU A 929 22.27 32.86 -2.77
CA LEU A 929 23.54 32.32 -3.20
C LEU A 929 24.59 33.43 -3.32
N ILE A 930 25.70 33.27 -2.60
CA ILE A 930 26.85 34.16 -2.59
C ILE A 930 28.03 33.41 -3.20
N ASN A 931 28.81 34.08 -4.04
CA ASN A 931 30.07 33.55 -4.55
C ASN A 931 31.20 34.53 -4.17
N GLY A 932 31.99 34.19 -3.15
CA GLY A 932 33.07 35.05 -2.67
C GLY A 932 33.43 34.82 -1.21
N LEU A 933 34.16 35.78 -0.63
CA LEU A 933 34.70 35.73 0.75
C LEU A 933 33.84 36.47 1.78
N ASN A 934 32.83 37.25 1.37
CA ASN A 934 31.94 37.93 2.31
C ASN A 934 30.54 38.15 1.76
N THR A 935 29.61 38.50 2.65
CA THR A 935 28.31 39.06 2.31
C THR A 935 27.80 39.96 3.44
N VAL A 936 26.80 40.79 3.16
CA VAL A 936 26.14 41.66 4.14
C VAL A 936 24.65 41.41 4.12
N LEU A 937 24.07 41.13 5.28
CA LEU A 937 22.62 41.06 5.46
C LEU A 937 22.10 42.38 6.00
N ASN A 938 21.14 42.99 5.30
CA ASN A 938 20.40 44.13 5.82
C ASN A 938 19.35 43.64 6.83
N VAL A 939 19.43 44.13 8.07
CA VAL A 939 18.53 43.78 9.16
C VAL A 939 17.79 44.98 9.74
N SER A 940 17.84 46.14 9.07
CA SER A 940 17.30 47.41 9.58
C SER A 940 15.78 47.38 9.80
N GLU A 941 15.04 46.50 9.12
CA GLU A 941 13.59 46.40 9.24
C GLU A 941 13.12 45.37 10.29
N LEU A 942 14.06 44.66 10.92
CA LEU A 942 13.76 43.62 11.88
C LEU A 942 13.62 44.18 13.30
N LYS A 943 12.69 43.63 14.09
CA LYS A 943 12.49 44.00 15.50
C LYS A 943 13.63 43.46 16.36
N SER A 944 13.96 44.16 17.45
CA SER A 944 14.96 43.70 18.42
C SER A 944 14.62 42.29 18.92
N GLY A 945 15.60 41.39 18.91
CA GLY A 945 15.39 39.98 19.21
C GLY A 945 16.52 39.08 18.72
N ILE A 946 16.42 37.78 19.02
CA ILE A 946 17.39 36.77 18.61
C ILE A 946 16.99 36.18 17.26
N TYR A 947 17.93 36.14 16.33
CA TYR A 947 17.79 35.54 15.02
C TYR A 947 18.95 34.56 14.75
N PHE A 948 18.77 33.73 13.72
CA PHE A 948 19.73 32.71 13.34
C PHE A 948 20.09 32.84 11.87
N ILE A 949 21.37 33.02 11.57
CA ILE A 949 21.90 32.99 10.21
C ILE A 949 22.26 31.55 9.88
N ARG A 950 21.67 31.00 8.82
CA ARG A 950 21.97 29.66 8.30
C ARG A 950 22.82 29.79 7.05
N ILE A 951 23.91 29.03 7.00
CA ILE A 951 24.90 29.06 5.92
C ILE A 951 25.12 27.63 5.43
N ARG A 952 25.02 27.38 4.12
CA ARG A 952 25.38 26.10 3.50
C ARG A 952 26.51 26.24 2.51
N HIS A 953 27.43 25.29 2.52
CA HIS A 953 28.56 25.21 1.59
C HIS A 953 28.92 23.73 1.37
N ASP A 954 28.98 23.30 0.10
CA ASP A 954 29.33 21.94 -0.31
C ASP A 954 28.61 20.83 0.48
N GLY A 955 27.30 21.00 0.67
CA GLY A 955 26.42 20.05 1.36
C GLY A 955 26.45 20.13 2.90
N ILE A 956 27.35 20.93 3.48
CA ILE A 956 27.45 21.16 4.93
C ILE A 956 26.62 22.38 5.32
N GLN A 957 25.90 22.31 6.44
CA GLN A 957 25.09 23.40 6.98
C GLN A 957 25.59 23.84 8.35
N GLU A 958 25.72 25.16 8.55
CA GLU A 958 26.05 25.77 9.83
C GLU A 958 25.03 26.86 10.19
N THR A 959 24.75 27.03 11.48
CA THR A 959 23.84 28.07 11.99
C THR A 959 24.56 28.92 13.04
N ARG A 960 24.39 30.24 12.97
CA ARG A 960 24.96 31.21 13.90
C ARG A 960 23.89 32.12 14.48
N LYS A 961 23.95 32.34 15.79
CA LYS A 961 23.05 33.25 16.50
C LYS A 961 23.50 34.70 16.32
N VAL A 962 22.57 35.59 15.97
CA VAL A 962 22.78 37.04 15.96
C VAL A 962 21.70 37.72 16.79
N LEU A 963 22.10 38.66 17.65
CA LEU A 963 21.20 39.51 18.41
C LEU A 963 20.99 40.80 17.61
N ILE A 964 19.74 41.13 17.31
CA ILE A 964 19.38 42.43 16.76
C ILE A 964 18.95 43.31 17.93
N SER A 965 19.60 44.45 18.11
CA SER A 965 19.33 45.41 19.18
C SER A 965 19.24 46.79 18.57
N ARG A 966 18.01 47.28 18.40
CA ARG A 966 17.76 48.70 18.11
C ARG A 966 17.75 49.55 19.36
#